data_AF-A0A399CYG4-F1
#
_entry.id   AF-A0A399CYG4-F1
#
_cell.length_a   1.000
_cell.length_b   1.000
_cell.length_c   1.000
_cell.angle_alpha   90.00
_cell.angle_beta   90.00
_cell.angle_gamma   90.00
#
_symmetry.space_group_name_H-M   'P 1'
#
loop_
_entity.id
_entity.type
_entity.pdbx_description
1 polymer ?
#
loop_
_entity_poly.entity_id
_entity_poly.type
_entity_poly.pdbx_seq_one_letter_code
_entity_poly.pdbx_strand_id
1 'polypeptide(L)'
;MGSLIKINAVSLCVVVLLATILFSCSKKEEAVEVVDLTCEYLTNPTGIDEVSPRLNWKIHARKNNVKQQAYRIIVSSTPQKLEADEGDVWDSGKIISDKSSHIAYAGAGLKSRQKVFWKVGIWESETELPIWSDISTWEMAFLEDSDWTAKWIGHDENRLPVVGQKNPAPYFRKQFILDDDIQNARAYISGLGYYELFINGKKVGDRVLAPNQTNYDKRQQKSYYNGKITNMSTRVLYETHDITSYLRKGKNVVSVILGNGWYFQNERDEYVPLCYDTPRFIAQLEMNGSDNKTTTIISDESWKVSYGPILDNNIYFGEIYDARKEIPGWDLADFDDNSCDNASIVRAPEGSLHAQMSPPDKIIQTIKPVTISISKDSVYRYDFGTMFSGWVKLKVKGKRGNRLTLHFLEDNDRAYGQSDTYILKGEEIEEWEPRFTWHAFRYVEVNSSEIELTLENLEGRVVHTDVGQAGTFESSNPLFNRIMTDFEKTQLDNMHGGVTTDCPHRERRGYTGDGQIAAQAAIFSLDMRSFYTKWLNDIADSQNSETGLIPNTAPFHNGGQGSVAWASAIIIIPYYMYLYYGDVRILKKHYPAMIKYLGYLNTLKDNDGLIVEEELGEWVPPDTRVIDPSFVSSAFYYYVLKQMAVIAGVLEKTDDSSSFIEEAKNVKQAFNKRYLIPEKYSYSIGRQGANIFPLAFELVPENITEQVFGTLVRHIESGTKGHFDTGMMGTPYVLEVLTKYGRPDLAYTLMNQRDYPSFGYNIEKGATTLWETWTGKDSHSHPMFGSVCAWFFKGLAGINPDPDNPGFKHVIIKPNVVDELDFSKAKYESMYGEISSFWEYNDGLFSLEVKIPANTTATVYIPGNNVNNVTLDKAGARFIGVEGDFLRYEIHSGQYRFIAKNMNAFVKTPMLSIPVITPEDTILSYPGPVQVKMCQYSKNADIRYTLDGQQPDELSELYTKPIVINDSRTIKARVFREGATPGFTKDARIVFVDSLKNGLHYNYYNYFGDYSTMKIPDFSKLTPQKTGKLYEISLEKHAYMREYFALLIWGKIEIATKDIYTFTLSSNDGSRLYIDDKLVIDADKSESKQGISGDIELNKGRHKISVEYYQAGGARWLELFFKSANIELQQIPGNMLFSDELKQ
;
A
#
# COMPACT_ATOMS: atom_id res chain seq x y z
N MET A 1 8.91 17.09 -83.87
CA MET A 1 7.50 17.13 -84.33
C MET A 1 6.67 17.31 -83.08
N GLY A 2 6.26 18.53 -82.73
CA GLY A 2 4.94 19.10 -83.08
C GLY A 2 3.87 18.50 -82.14
N SER A 3 3.21 19.19 -81.21
CA SER A 3 2.51 20.47 -81.38
C SER A 3 2.14 21.07 -80.00
N LEU A 4 2.13 22.40 -79.91
CA LEU A 4 1.60 23.16 -78.77
C LEU A 4 0.08 22.98 -78.63
N ILE A 5 -0.40 22.84 -77.39
CA ILE A 5 -1.73 23.33 -76.97
C ILE A 5 -1.49 24.45 -75.97
N LYS A 6 -1.78 25.70 -76.37
CA LYS A 6 -1.83 26.86 -75.47
C LYS A 6 -3.11 26.77 -74.65
N ILE A 7 -3.00 26.49 -73.35
CA ILE A 7 -4.07 26.70 -72.38
C ILE A 7 -3.80 28.05 -71.68
N ASN A 8 -4.82 28.90 -71.68
CA ASN A 8 -4.80 30.26 -71.10
C ASN A 8 -4.39 30.23 -69.62
N ALA A 9 -3.33 30.98 -69.27
CA ALA A 9 -2.83 31.13 -67.89
C ALA A 9 -3.88 31.70 -66.93
N VAL A 10 -4.92 32.37 -67.43
CA VAL A 10 -6.00 32.94 -66.63
C VAL A 10 -7.00 31.88 -66.13
N SER A 11 -7.20 30.77 -66.87
CA SER A 11 -8.12 29.70 -66.44
C SER A 11 -7.46 28.70 -65.47
N LEU A 12 -6.13 28.54 -65.53
CA LEU A 12 -5.41 27.68 -64.58
C LEU A 12 -5.24 28.35 -63.21
N CYS A 13 -5.06 29.68 -63.16
CA CYS A 13 -5.04 30.41 -61.89
C CYS A 13 -6.41 30.40 -61.18
N VAL A 14 -7.53 30.44 -61.90
CA VAL A 14 -8.86 30.40 -61.26
C VAL A 14 -9.22 28.99 -60.75
N VAL A 15 -8.80 27.93 -61.45
CA VAL A 15 -9.04 26.54 -60.99
C VAL A 15 -8.10 26.13 -59.85
N VAL A 16 -6.86 26.65 -59.81
CA VAL A 16 -5.95 26.44 -58.67
C VAL A 16 -6.37 27.28 -57.46
N LEU A 17 -6.87 28.52 -57.65
CA LEU A 17 -7.41 29.32 -56.54
C LEU A 17 -8.71 28.71 -55.96
N LEU A 18 -9.58 28.14 -56.79
CA LEU A 18 -10.77 27.41 -56.34
C LEU A 18 -10.45 26.04 -55.73
N ALA A 19 -9.39 25.35 -56.16
CA ALA A 19 -8.94 24.12 -55.52
C ALA A 19 -8.21 24.36 -54.18
N THR A 20 -7.55 25.51 -54.00
CA THR A 20 -7.00 25.92 -52.69
C THR A 20 -8.03 26.53 -51.74
N ILE A 21 -9.19 26.97 -52.24
CA ILE A 21 -10.32 27.42 -51.40
C ILE A 21 -11.28 26.25 -51.08
N LEU A 22 -11.21 25.13 -51.82
CA LEU A 22 -11.97 23.91 -51.55
C LEU A 22 -11.21 22.85 -50.73
N PHE A 23 -9.89 23.02 -50.51
CA PHE A 23 -9.25 22.51 -49.29
C PHE A 23 -9.56 23.48 -48.16
N SER A 24 -10.84 23.50 -47.76
CA SER A 24 -11.25 24.06 -46.49
C SER A 24 -10.33 23.47 -45.43
N CYS A 25 -9.60 24.34 -44.72
CA CYS A 25 -8.96 24.02 -43.45
C CYS A 25 -9.90 23.11 -42.66
N SER A 26 -9.59 21.82 -42.60
CA SER A 26 -10.41 20.89 -41.85
C SER A 26 -10.41 21.39 -40.40
N LYS A 27 -11.59 21.62 -39.83
CA LYS A 27 -11.91 21.93 -38.44
C LYS A 27 -11.39 20.87 -37.44
N LYS A 28 -10.16 20.37 -37.58
CA LYS A 28 -9.52 19.42 -36.64
C LYS A 28 -9.02 20.09 -35.36
N GLU A 29 -9.04 21.43 -35.28
CA GLU A 29 -8.71 22.17 -34.05
C GLU A 29 -9.86 22.24 -33.03
N GLU A 30 -11.11 21.96 -33.41
CA GLU A 30 -12.29 22.09 -32.53
C GLU A 30 -13.00 20.76 -32.20
N ALA A 31 -12.34 19.61 -32.39
CA ALA A 31 -12.96 18.30 -32.20
C ALA A 31 -13.39 18.06 -30.73
N VAL A 32 -14.64 17.62 -30.56
CA VAL A 32 -15.21 17.07 -29.34
C VAL A 32 -15.60 15.61 -29.64
N GLU A 33 -15.17 14.69 -28.78
CA GLU A 33 -15.31 13.25 -28.97
C GLU A 33 -15.84 12.63 -27.67
N VAL A 34 -16.68 11.60 -27.81
CA VAL A 34 -17.16 10.79 -26.68
C VAL A 34 -16.38 9.50 -26.65
N VAL A 35 -15.64 9.28 -25.57
CA VAL A 35 -14.62 8.23 -25.45
C VAL A 35 -14.74 7.49 -24.12
N ASP A 36 -13.96 6.42 -23.94
CA ASP A 36 -13.86 5.64 -22.71
C ASP A 36 -15.22 5.19 -22.16
N LEU A 37 -16.04 4.61 -23.04
CA LEU A 37 -17.31 4.00 -22.65
C LEU A 37 -17.05 2.80 -21.73
N THR A 38 -17.65 2.83 -20.54
CA THR A 38 -17.54 1.74 -19.57
C THR A 38 -18.90 1.34 -19.03
N CYS A 39 -19.02 0.06 -18.70
CA CYS A 39 -20.16 -0.53 -18.01
C CYS A 39 -19.66 -1.09 -16.67
N GLU A 40 -20.19 -0.59 -15.56
CA GLU A 40 -19.73 -0.94 -14.19
C GLU A 40 -18.21 -0.75 -14.02
N TYR A 41 -17.69 0.36 -14.56
CA TYR A 41 -16.26 0.74 -14.63
C TYR A 41 -15.39 -0.11 -15.55
N LEU A 42 -15.93 -1.14 -16.18
CA LEU A 42 -15.19 -2.06 -17.04
C LEU A 42 -15.37 -1.70 -18.52
N THR A 43 -14.33 -1.90 -19.31
CA THR A 43 -14.37 -1.73 -20.77
C THR A 43 -14.85 -3.02 -21.41
N ASN A 44 -15.94 -2.96 -22.19
CA ASN A 44 -16.52 -4.10 -22.90
C ASN A 44 -16.62 -5.39 -22.06
N PRO A 45 -17.18 -5.35 -20.83
CA PRO A 45 -17.10 -6.48 -19.91
C PRO A 45 -17.91 -7.68 -20.42
N THR A 46 -17.35 -8.87 -20.19
CA THR A 46 -18.03 -10.15 -20.44
C THR A 46 -18.25 -10.85 -19.10
N GLY A 47 -19.51 -11.16 -18.79
CA GLY A 47 -19.89 -11.80 -17.55
C GLY A 47 -20.10 -10.81 -16.41
N ILE A 48 -21.08 -9.90 -16.55
CA ILE A 48 -21.58 -9.09 -15.42
C ILE A 48 -22.94 -9.61 -14.94
N ASP A 49 -23.24 -9.47 -13.65
CA ASP A 49 -24.50 -9.91 -13.04
C ASP A 49 -25.33 -8.76 -12.42
N GLU A 50 -24.85 -7.51 -12.51
CA GLU A 50 -25.63 -6.33 -12.17
C GLU A 50 -26.73 -6.10 -13.23
N VAL A 51 -28.00 -6.29 -12.84
CA VAL A 51 -29.17 -6.22 -13.74
C VAL A 51 -29.58 -4.80 -14.11
N SER A 52 -29.10 -3.79 -13.38
CA SER A 52 -29.19 -2.37 -13.77
C SER A 52 -27.79 -1.77 -13.85
N PRO A 53 -26.99 -2.19 -14.85
CA PRO A 53 -25.60 -1.78 -14.94
C PRO A 53 -25.50 -0.28 -15.19
N ARG A 54 -24.44 0.34 -14.67
CA ARG A 54 -24.13 1.75 -14.79
C ARG A 54 -23.23 1.99 -15.99
N LEU A 55 -23.66 2.91 -16.84
CA LEU A 55 -22.92 3.34 -18.01
C LEU A 55 -22.21 4.66 -17.72
N ASN A 56 -20.96 4.75 -18.16
CA ASN A 56 -20.14 5.96 -18.06
C ASN A 56 -19.49 6.26 -19.41
N TRP A 57 -19.23 7.54 -19.66
CA TRP A 57 -18.46 8.01 -20.80
C TRP A 57 -17.71 9.28 -20.43
N LYS A 58 -16.57 9.49 -21.09
CA LYS A 58 -15.79 10.72 -20.99
C LYS A 58 -15.96 11.56 -22.24
N ILE A 59 -15.67 12.85 -22.11
CA ILE A 59 -15.71 13.79 -23.22
C ILE A 59 -14.30 14.32 -23.42
N HIS A 60 -13.69 14.00 -24.55
CA HIS A 60 -12.43 14.58 -24.96
C HIS A 60 -12.69 15.83 -25.81
N ALA A 61 -12.05 16.94 -25.46
CA ALA A 61 -12.20 18.19 -26.19
C ALA A 61 -10.87 18.94 -26.28
N ARG A 62 -10.61 19.52 -27.46
CA ARG A 62 -9.46 20.43 -27.68
C ARG A 62 -9.77 21.88 -27.34
N LYS A 63 -11.04 22.28 -27.43
CA LYS A 63 -11.52 23.61 -27.07
C LYS A 63 -11.85 23.69 -25.57
N ASN A 64 -11.75 24.90 -25.00
CA ASN A 64 -12.17 25.18 -23.62
C ASN A 64 -13.71 25.29 -23.51
N ASN A 65 -14.22 25.22 -22.29
CA ASN A 65 -15.63 25.43 -21.92
C ASN A 65 -16.63 24.44 -22.54
N VAL A 66 -16.19 23.21 -22.83
CA VAL A 66 -17.09 22.14 -23.29
C VAL A 66 -17.91 21.61 -22.12
N LYS A 67 -19.23 21.58 -22.31
CA LYS A 67 -20.22 21.05 -21.36
C LYS A 67 -21.28 20.24 -22.10
N GLN A 68 -21.65 19.10 -21.53
CA GLN A 68 -22.80 18.32 -22.00
C GLN A 68 -24.09 18.96 -21.49
N GLN A 69 -25.07 19.18 -22.38
CA GLN A 69 -26.42 19.63 -22.01
C GLN A 69 -27.45 18.50 -22.02
N ALA A 70 -27.24 17.51 -22.89
CA ALA A 70 -28.12 16.35 -23.00
C ALA A 70 -27.34 15.12 -23.49
N TYR A 71 -27.92 13.94 -23.26
CA TYR A 71 -27.43 12.68 -23.82
C TYR A 71 -28.58 11.82 -24.37
N ARG A 72 -28.25 10.85 -25.21
CA ARG A 72 -29.12 9.75 -25.64
C ARG A 72 -28.30 8.47 -25.71
N ILE A 73 -28.75 7.44 -25.01
CA ILE A 73 -28.15 6.10 -25.04
C ILE A 73 -29.05 5.22 -25.90
N ILE A 74 -28.43 4.49 -26.83
CA ILE A 74 -29.09 3.45 -27.61
C ILE A 74 -28.41 2.13 -27.26
N VAL A 75 -29.21 1.12 -26.93
CA VAL A 75 -28.78 -0.25 -26.67
C VAL A 75 -29.57 -1.18 -27.56
N SER A 76 -28.87 -2.04 -28.27
CA SER A 76 -29.45 -2.97 -29.24
C SER A 76 -28.96 -4.40 -29.02
N SER A 77 -29.77 -5.35 -29.46
CA SER A 77 -29.45 -6.79 -29.43
C SER A 77 -28.39 -7.21 -30.45
N THR A 78 -28.16 -6.40 -31.49
CA THR A 78 -27.18 -6.67 -32.55
C THR A 78 -26.48 -5.38 -32.99
N PRO A 79 -25.25 -5.46 -33.54
CA PRO A 79 -24.56 -4.29 -34.09
C PRO A 79 -25.33 -3.61 -35.21
N GLN A 80 -25.97 -4.38 -36.11
CA GLN A 80 -26.67 -3.86 -37.29
C GLN A 80 -27.85 -2.97 -36.90
N LYS A 81 -28.60 -3.37 -35.86
CA LYS A 81 -29.68 -2.56 -35.30
C LYS A 81 -29.15 -1.26 -34.69
N LEU A 82 -28.04 -1.34 -33.96
CA LEU A 82 -27.42 -0.17 -33.34
C LEU A 82 -26.87 0.82 -34.38
N GLU A 83 -26.29 0.34 -35.47
CA GLU A 83 -25.84 1.15 -36.61
C GLU A 83 -27.01 1.88 -37.29
N ALA A 84 -28.20 1.27 -37.29
CA ALA A 84 -29.45 1.87 -37.79
C ALA A 84 -30.19 2.74 -36.75
N ASP A 85 -29.57 3.03 -35.59
CA ASP A 85 -30.17 3.76 -34.47
C ASP A 85 -31.44 3.09 -33.87
N GLU A 86 -31.58 1.76 -34.01
CA GLU A 86 -32.68 0.97 -33.47
C GLU A 86 -32.34 0.42 -32.07
N GLY A 87 -32.79 1.10 -31.01
CA GLY A 87 -32.64 0.67 -29.62
C GLY A 87 -33.67 -0.36 -29.18
N ASP A 88 -33.65 -1.56 -29.77
CA ASP A 88 -34.64 -2.61 -29.48
C ASP A 88 -34.54 -3.20 -28.06
N VAL A 89 -33.43 -2.97 -27.36
CA VAL A 89 -33.24 -3.31 -25.95
C VAL A 89 -33.49 -2.09 -25.06
N TRP A 90 -32.94 -0.94 -25.44
CA TRP A 90 -33.19 0.34 -24.77
C TRP A 90 -32.90 1.53 -25.71
N ASP A 91 -33.71 2.57 -25.59
CA ASP A 91 -33.43 3.89 -26.09
C ASP A 91 -33.85 4.89 -25.03
N SER A 92 -32.92 5.66 -24.49
CA SER A 92 -33.25 6.65 -23.46
C SER A 92 -34.04 7.83 -24.02
N GLY A 93 -34.08 8.01 -25.35
CA GLY A 93 -34.40 9.29 -25.96
C GLY A 93 -33.40 10.37 -25.56
N LYS A 94 -33.68 11.63 -25.94
CA LYS A 94 -32.88 12.77 -25.50
C LYS A 94 -33.22 13.12 -24.06
N ILE A 95 -32.27 12.93 -23.14
CA ILE A 95 -32.38 13.30 -21.73
C ILE A 95 -31.61 14.60 -21.50
N ILE A 96 -32.29 15.64 -21.01
CA ILE A 96 -31.66 16.91 -20.64
C ILE A 96 -30.94 16.72 -19.30
N SER A 97 -29.63 16.48 -19.37
CA SER A 97 -28.77 16.25 -18.23
C SER A 97 -27.29 16.37 -18.63
N ASP A 98 -26.50 16.91 -17.72
CA ASP A 98 -25.05 16.98 -17.83
C ASP A 98 -24.34 15.79 -17.15
N LYS A 99 -25.07 14.78 -16.68
CA LYS A 99 -24.46 13.57 -16.11
C LYS A 99 -23.85 12.73 -17.24
N SER A 100 -22.62 12.27 -17.03
CA SER A 100 -21.88 11.39 -17.95
C SER A 100 -21.30 10.15 -17.26
N SER A 101 -21.59 9.98 -15.96
CA SER A 101 -21.18 8.82 -15.17
C SER A 101 -22.37 8.28 -14.38
N HIS A 102 -22.30 6.98 -14.09
CA HIS A 102 -23.25 6.22 -13.29
C HIS A 102 -24.69 6.25 -13.79
N ILE A 103 -24.89 6.32 -15.11
CA ILE A 103 -26.22 6.28 -15.70
C ILE A 103 -26.72 4.84 -15.65
N ALA A 104 -27.65 4.58 -14.74
CA ALA A 104 -28.24 3.27 -14.59
C ALA A 104 -29.04 2.89 -15.85
N TYR A 105 -28.77 1.70 -16.37
CA TYR A 105 -29.57 1.09 -17.42
C TYR A 105 -31.05 1.01 -17.00
N ALA A 106 -31.93 1.49 -17.87
CA ALA A 106 -33.37 1.59 -17.63
C ALA A 106 -34.20 1.01 -18.79
N GLY A 107 -33.62 0.07 -19.54
CA GLY A 107 -34.28 -0.60 -20.66
C GLY A 107 -35.07 -1.84 -20.27
N ALA A 108 -35.30 -2.71 -21.26
CA ALA A 108 -35.95 -4.00 -21.03
C ALA A 108 -35.14 -4.88 -20.06
N GLY A 109 -35.81 -5.76 -19.31
CA GLY A 109 -35.13 -6.68 -18.38
C GLY A 109 -34.06 -7.50 -19.09
N LEU A 110 -32.81 -7.36 -18.62
CA LEU A 110 -31.66 -8.09 -19.15
C LEU A 110 -31.79 -9.57 -18.78
N LYS A 111 -31.35 -10.44 -19.69
CA LYS A 111 -31.40 -11.90 -19.53
C LYS A 111 -30.00 -12.48 -19.37
N SER A 112 -29.90 -13.63 -18.72
CA SER A 112 -28.66 -14.39 -18.63
C SER A 112 -28.07 -14.64 -20.02
N ARG A 113 -26.74 -14.54 -20.15
CA ARG A 113 -25.99 -14.72 -21.42
C ARG A 113 -26.25 -13.64 -22.48
N GLN A 114 -27.07 -12.64 -22.19
CA GLN A 114 -27.42 -11.64 -23.18
C GLN A 114 -26.23 -10.71 -23.43
N LYS A 115 -25.71 -10.75 -24.65
CA LYS A 115 -24.81 -9.71 -25.16
C LYS A 115 -25.62 -8.56 -25.75
N VAL A 116 -25.21 -7.33 -25.43
CA VAL A 116 -25.81 -6.14 -26.02
C VAL A 116 -24.72 -5.18 -26.52
N PHE A 117 -25.13 -4.33 -27.45
CA PHE A 117 -24.31 -3.32 -28.08
C PHE A 117 -24.89 -1.96 -27.73
N TRP A 118 -24.06 -0.99 -27.38
CA TRP A 118 -24.53 0.34 -27.04
C TRP A 118 -23.62 1.44 -27.56
N LYS A 119 -24.22 2.61 -27.73
CA LYS A 119 -23.52 3.87 -28.01
C LYS A 119 -24.24 5.01 -27.32
N VAL A 120 -23.53 6.12 -27.10
CA VAL A 120 -24.11 7.33 -26.51
C VAL A 120 -23.85 8.53 -27.42
N GLY A 121 -24.89 9.35 -27.58
CA GLY A 121 -24.82 10.63 -28.28
C GLY A 121 -24.97 11.77 -27.28
N ILE A 122 -24.14 12.79 -27.39
CA ILE A 122 -24.20 13.98 -26.51
C ILE A 122 -24.52 15.25 -27.31
N TRP A 123 -25.07 16.26 -26.63
CA TRP A 123 -25.28 17.59 -27.17
C TRP A 123 -24.52 18.64 -26.37
N GLU A 124 -23.75 19.50 -27.05
CA GLU A 124 -23.20 20.74 -26.46
C GLU A 124 -24.23 21.88 -26.45
N SER A 125 -25.18 21.87 -27.39
CA SER A 125 -26.31 22.80 -27.48
C SER A 125 -27.58 22.11 -27.99
N GLU A 126 -28.75 22.65 -27.65
CA GLU A 126 -30.03 22.08 -28.09
C GLU A 126 -30.24 22.09 -29.61
N THR A 127 -29.54 22.99 -30.33
CA THR A 127 -29.70 23.23 -31.77
C THR A 127 -28.80 22.37 -32.67
N GLU A 128 -27.90 21.59 -32.08
CA GLU A 128 -26.91 20.78 -32.83
C GLU A 128 -27.32 19.32 -32.96
N LEU A 129 -26.67 18.61 -33.91
CA LEU A 129 -26.75 17.16 -34.00
C LEU A 129 -25.95 16.51 -32.86
N PRO A 130 -26.36 15.32 -32.38
CA PRO A 130 -25.59 14.62 -31.36
C PRO A 130 -24.20 14.22 -31.86
N ILE A 131 -23.22 14.33 -30.97
CA ILE A 131 -21.89 13.77 -31.15
C ILE A 131 -21.93 12.34 -30.59
N TRP A 132 -21.87 11.35 -31.49
CA TRP A 132 -21.93 9.93 -31.12
C TRP A 132 -20.56 9.37 -30.74
N SER A 133 -20.56 8.47 -29.77
CA SER A 133 -19.44 7.59 -29.48
C SER A 133 -19.30 6.47 -30.52
N ASP A 134 -18.17 5.78 -30.48
CA ASP A 134 -18.05 4.43 -31.04
C ASP A 134 -18.97 3.43 -30.30
N ILE A 135 -19.18 2.27 -30.91
CA ILE A 135 -19.97 1.17 -30.32
C ILE A 135 -19.15 0.47 -29.22
N SER A 136 -19.77 0.30 -28.06
CA SER A 136 -19.26 -0.52 -26.96
C SER A 136 -20.25 -1.68 -26.68
N THR A 137 -19.87 -2.62 -25.84
CA THR A 137 -20.68 -3.81 -25.52
C THR A 137 -20.65 -4.13 -24.04
N TRP A 138 -21.61 -4.92 -23.57
CA TRP A 138 -21.43 -5.75 -22.39
C TRP A 138 -22.19 -7.06 -22.58
N GLU A 139 -21.82 -8.06 -21.79
CA GLU A 139 -22.47 -9.37 -21.82
C GLU A 139 -22.82 -9.83 -20.41
N MET A 140 -24.09 -10.20 -20.22
CA MET A 140 -24.61 -10.69 -18.95
C MET A 140 -24.08 -12.10 -18.64
N ALA A 141 -23.79 -12.35 -17.38
CA ALA A 141 -23.45 -13.66 -16.85
C ALA A 141 -24.73 -14.50 -16.61
N PHE A 142 -24.67 -15.43 -15.66
CA PHE A 142 -25.87 -16.05 -15.09
C PHE A 142 -26.48 -15.14 -14.04
N LEU A 143 -27.79 -14.95 -14.12
CA LEU A 143 -28.57 -14.07 -13.25
C LEU A 143 -29.38 -14.85 -12.22
N GLU A 144 -29.66 -16.12 -12.50
CA GLU A 144 -30.47 -16.99 -11.64
C GLU A 144 -29.71 -18.27 -11.32
N ASP A 145 -29.86 -18.80 -10.11
CA ASP A 145 -29.21 -20.06 -9.71
C ASP A 145 -29.56 -21.22 -10.66
N SER A 146 -30.77 -21.21 -11.22
CA SER A 146 -31.24 -22.22 -12.19
C SER A 146 -30.53 -22.18 -13.54
N ASP A 147 -29.75 -21.13 -13.84
CA ASP A 147 -28.89 -21.10 -15.03
C ASP A 147 -27.75 -22.13 -14.93
N TRP A 148 -27.34 -22.46 -13.70
CA TRP A 148 -26.39 -23.53 -13.44
C TRP A 148 -27.11 -24.89 -13.51
N THR A 149 -26.63 -25.73 -14.43
CA THR A 149 -26.96 -27.15 -14.49
C THR A 149 -25.78 -28.04 -14.10
N ALA A 150 -24.59 -27.44 -14.00
CA ALA A 150 -23.38 -28.09 -13.56
C ALA A 150 -23.38 -28.41 -12.06
N LYS A 151 -22.61 -29.43 -11.70
CA LYS A 151 -22.46 -29.91 -10.32
C LYS A 151 -21.09 -29.55 -9.78
N TRP A 152 -21.02 -29.28 -8.49
CA TRP A 152 -19.74 -29.18 -7.79
C TRP A 152 -19.05 -30.53 -7.75
N ILE A 153 -17.82 -30.59 -8.24
CA ILE A 153 -17.00 -31.81 -8.24
C ILE A 153 -15.62 -31.56 -7.60
N GLY A 154 -15.04 -32.62 -7.06
CA GLY A 154 -13.73 -32.64 -6.42
C GLY A 154 -13.10 -34.03 -6.51
N HIS A 155 -11.87 -34.18 -5.98
CA HIS A 155 -11.22 -35.49 -5.91
C HIS A 155 -11.86 -36.31 -4.77
N ASP A 156 -11.73 -35.82 -3.53
CA ASP A 156 -12.23 -36.46 -2.32
C ASP A 156 -13.10 -35.49 -1.49
N GLU A 157 -14.13 -36.03 -0.82
CA GLU A 157 -15.02 -35.29 0.10
C GLU A 157 -14.45 -35.20 1.54
N ASN A 158 -13.22 -35.69 1.80
CA ASN A 158 -12.71 -35.83 3.17
C ASN A 158 -12.47 -34.47 3.86
N ARG A 159 -13.23 -34.20 4.92
CA ARG A 159 -13.50 -32.85 5.45
C ARG A 159 -12.54 -32.31 6.49
N LEU A 160 -11.63 -33.12 7.03
CA LEU A 160 -10.83 -32.72 8.20
C LEU A 160 -9.36 -32.53 7.82
N PRO A 161 -8.85 -31.29 7.83
CA PRO A 161 -7.44 -31.05 7.57
C PRO A 161 -6.59 -31.58 8.72
N VAL A 162 -5.49 -32.26 8.39
CA VAL A 162 -4.42 -32.55 9.34
C VAL A 162 -3.42 -31.39 9.29
N VAL A 163 -3.10 -30.81 10.44
CA VAL A 163 -2.16 -29.69 10.52
C VAL A 163 -0.78 -30.15 10.00
N GLY A 164 -0.16 -29.32 9.16
CA GLY A 164 1.16 -29.61 8.57
C GLY A 164 1.15 -30.64 7.44
N GLN A 165 -0.02 -31.16 7.03
CA GLN A 165 -0.13 -32.09 5.91
C GLN A 165 0.04 -31.37 4.58
N LYS A 166 0.92 -31.90 3.72
CA LYS A 166 1.10 -31.47 2.32
C LYS A 166 0.00 -31.99 1.42
N ASN A 167 -0.49 -31.15 0.51
CA ASN A 167 -1.69 -31.45 -0.28
C ASN A 167 -1.46 -31.22 -1.78
N PRO A 168 -1.49 -32.29 -2.60
CA PRO A 168 -1.25 -32.19 -4.04
C PRO A 168 -2.40 -31.50 -4.77
N ALA A 169 -2.11 -30.92 -5.94
CA ALA A 169 -3.13 -30.33 -6.81
C ALA A 169 -3.86 -31.43 -7.60
N PRO A 170 -5.20 -31.53 -7.53
CA PRO A 170 -5.97 -32.45 -8.37
C PRO A 170 -6.13 -31.92 -9.80
N TYR A 171 -6.05 -32.82 -10.77
CA TYR A 171 -6.19 -32.58 -12.19
C TYR A 171 -7.48 -33.23 -12.67
N PHE A 172 -8.31 -32.48 -13.37
CA PHE A 172 -9.58 -32.94 -13.92
C PHE A 172 -9.57 -32.83 -15.44
N ARG A 173 -10.20 -33.78 -16.14
CA ARG A 173 -10.40 -33.72 -17.60
C ARG A 173 -11.76 -34.26 -18.01
N LYS A 174 -12.28 -33.75 -19.13
CA LYS A 174 -13.43 -34.32 -19.83
C LYS A 174 -13.25 -34.17 -21.34
N GLN A 175 -13.41 -35.27 -22.05
CA GLN A 175 -13.47 -35.29 -23.51
C GLN A 175 -14.92 -35.13 -23.97
N PHE A 176 -15.12 -34.37 -25.05
CA PHE A 176 -16.41 -34.24 -25.72
C PHE A 176 -16.21 -34.06 -27.23
N ILE A 177 -17.29 -34.23 -28.00
CA ILE A 177 -17.29 -34.13 -29.46
C ILE A 177 -18.19 -32.98 -29.88
N LEU A 178 -17.73 -32.18 -30.84
CA LEU A 178 -18.52 -31.15 -31.51
C LEU A 178 -18.77 -31.53 -32.96
N ASP A 179 -20.04 -31.61 -33.33
CA ASP A 179 -20.45 -32.01 -34.68
C ASP A 179 -20.36 -30.86 -35.68
N ASP A 180 -20.55 -29.63 -35.21
CA ASP A 180 -20.60 -28.42 -36.01
C ASP A 180 -19.53 -27.40 -35.61
N ASP A 181 -19.31 -26.43 -36.49
CA ASP A 181 -18.49 -25.27 -36.18
C ASP A 181 -19.22 -24.37 -35.18
N ILE A 182 -18.46 -23.85 -34.21
CA ILE A 182 -18.98 -23.02 -33.12
C ILE A 182 -18.91 -21.55 -33.50
N GLN A 183 -20.03 -20.84 -33.39
CA GLN A 183 -20.09 -19.39 -33.63
C GLN A 183 -19.59 -18.61 -32.42
N ASN A 184 -19.99 -19.04 -31.23
CA ASN A 184 -19.56 -18.46 -29.96
C ASN A 184 -19.62 -19.53 -28.86
N ALA A 185 -18.71 -19.41 -27.90
CA ALA A 185 -18.69 -20.25 -26.72
C ALA A 185 -18.22 -19.50 -25.48
N ARG A 186 -18.78 -19.87 -24.33
CA ARG A 186 -18.44 -19.36 -23.01
C ARG A 186 -18.12 -20.48 -22.05
N ALA A 187 -17.15 -20.26 -21.18
CA ALA A 187 -16.94 -21.06 -19.98
C ALA A 187 -17.29 -20.21 -18.75
N TYR A 188 -18.20 -20.70 -17.93
CA TYR A 188 -18.50 -20.18 -16.60
C TYR A 188 -17.87 -21.13 -15.60
N ILE A 189 -16.94 -20.65 -14.76
CA ILE A 189 -16.15 -21.51 -13.88
C ILE A 189 -15.82 -20.84 -12.56
N SER A 190 -15.89 -21.61 -11.48
CA SER A 190 -15.35 -21.25 -10.17
C SER A 190 -14.63 -22.45 -9.58
N GLY A 191 -13.34 -22.32 -9.30
CA GLY A 191 -12.58 -23.28 -8.49
C GLY A 191 -12.29 -22.72 -7.11
N LEU A 192 -12.79 -23.37 -6.07
CA LEU A 192 -12.54 -22.99 -4.68
C LEU A 192 -11.16 -23.45 -4.25
N GLY A 193 -10.34 -22.47 -3.88
CA GLY A 193 -8.90 -22.58 -3.77
C GLY A 193 -8.33 -21.67 -4.84
N TYR A 194 -7.75 -22.26 -5.88
CA TYR A 194 -7.52 -21.60 -7.16
C TYR A 194 -7.80 -22.58 -8.30
N TYR A 195 -7.94 -22.10 -9.53
CA TYR A 195 -8.00 -22.96 -10.72
C TYR A 195 -7.17 -22.42 -11.89
N GLU A 196 -6.79 -23.35 -12.77
CA GLU A 196 -6.43 -23.03 -14.16
C GLU A 196 -7.25 -23.89 -15.11
N LEU A 197 -7.86 -23.24 -16.12
CA LEU A 197 -8.66 -23.88 -17.17
C LEU A 197 -7.81 -24.06 -18.43
N PHE A 198 -7.87 -25.25 -19.02
CA PHE A 198 -7.22 -25.59 -20.27
C PHE A 198 -8.23 -26.20 -21.23
N ILE A 199 -8.11 -25.86 -22.52
CA ILE A 199 -8.87 -26.47 -23.60
C ILE A 199 -7.90 -26.83 -24.72
N ASN A 200 -7.90 -28.10 -25.12
CA ASN A 200 -7.05 -28.63 -26.20
C ASN A 200 -5.56 -28.26 -26.07
N GLY A 201 -4.98 -28.41 -24.87
CA GLY A 201 -3.57 -28.11 -24.61
C GLY A 201 -3.23 -26.63 -24.37
N LYS A 202 -4.22 -25.73 -24.34
CA LYS A 202 -4.00 -24.28 -24.18
C LYS A 202 -4.69 -23.75 -22.93
N LYS A 203 -3.94 -23.02 -22.09
CA LYS A 203 -4.50 -22.28 -20.95
C LYS A 203 -5.50 -21.23 -21.46
N VAL A 204 -6.68 -21.18 -20.87
CA VAL A 204 -7.72 -20.19 -21.19
C VAL A 204 -7.42 -18.91 -20.42
N GLY A 205 -7.18 -17.84 -21.18
CA GLY A 205 -6.86 -16.52 -20.63
C GLY A 205 -5.45 -16.42 -20.03
N ASP A 206 -5.17 -15.26 -19.43
CA ASP A 206 -3.88 -14.88 -18.85
C ASP A 206 -3.93 -14.70 -17.32
N ARG A 207 -5.10 -14.96 -16.71
CA ARG A 207 -5.33 -14.82 -15.27
C ARG A 207 -4.56 -15.89 -14.49
N VAL A 208 -4.11 -15.52 -13.30
CA VAL A 208 -3.48 -16.42 -12.32
C VAL A 208 -4.17 -16.23 -10.97
N LEU A 209 -3.98 -17.19 -10.04
CA LEU A 209 -4.55 -17.11 -8.69
C LEU A 209 -6.07 -16.82 -8.69
N ALA A 210 -6.79 -17.41 -9.64
CA ALA A 210 -8.22 -17.17 -9.86
C ALA A 210 -9.09 -18.23 -9.18
N PRO A 211 -10.32 -17.89 -8.71
CA PRO A 211 -10.91 -16.54 -8.68
C PRO A 211 -10.42 -15.71 -7.47
N ASN A 212 -10.82 -14.45 -7.42
CA ASN A 212 -10.56 -13.56 -6.28
C ASN A 212 -11.16 -14.12 -4.99
N GLN A 213 -10.49 -13.87 -3.86
CA GLN A 213 -10.85 -14.47 -2.58
C GLN A 213 -12.07 -13.82 -1.94
N THR A 214 -12.90 -14.62 -1.26
CA THR A 214 -14.10 -14.19 -0.51
C THR A 214 -14.29 -15.04 0.74
N ASN A 215 -15.27 -14.71 1.58
CA ASN A 215 -15.77 -15.67 2.57
C ASN A 215 -16.60 -16.74 1.85
N TYR A 216 -15.97 -17.84 1.41
CA TYR A 216 -16.61 -18.82 0.54
C TYR A 216 -17.76 -19.60 1.21
N ASP A 217 -17.58 -19.95 2.49
CA ASP A 217 -18.42 -20.91 3.18
C ASP A 217 -18.29 -20.78 4.71
N LYS A 218 -19.08 -21.54 5.47
CA LYS A 218 -18.85 -21.69 6.91
C LYS A 218 -17.64 -22.59 7.17
N ARG A 219 -16.69 -22.13 7.99
CA ARG A 219 -15.50 -22.92 8.34
C ARG A 219 -15.88 -24.16 9.16
N GLN A 220 -15.29 -25.31 8.88
CA GLN A 220 -15.74 -26.59 9.48
C GLN A 220 -15.17 -26.86 10.88
N GLN A 221 -14.13 -26.14 11.31
CA GLN A 221 -13.46 -26.42 12.60
C GLN A 221 -14.06 -25.68 13.79
N LYS A 222 -14.43 -26.44 14.83
CA LYS A 222 -14.97 -25.90 16.09
C LYS A 222 -14.03 -24.90 16.79
N SER A 223 -12.73 -25.16 16.74
CA SER A 223 -11.68 -24.31 17.32
C SER A 223 -11.56 -22.92 16.68
N TYR A 224 -12.12 -22.74 15.47
CA TYR A 224 -12.07 -21.46 14.78
C TYR A 224 -13.18 -20.49 15.21
N TYR A 225 -14.27 -20.97 15.81
CA TYR A 225 -15.39 -20.11 16.15
C TYR A 225 -15.08 -19.28 17.39
N ASN A 226 -14.49 -18.10 17.18
CA ASN A 226 -14.64 -17.00 18.11
C ASN A 226 -16.10 -16.52 18.01
N GLY A 227 -16.89 -16.64 19.09
CA GLY A 227 -18.30 -16.25 19.11
C GLY A 227 -18.58 -14.79 18.72
N LYS A 228 -17.57 -13.90 18.77
CA LYS A 228 -17.68 -12.53 18.26
C LYS A 228 -17.57 -12.44 16.74
N ILE A 229 -16.89 -13.40 16.10
CA ILE A 229 -16.60 -13.45 14.67
C ILE A 229 -17.28 -14.68 14.06
N THR A 230 -18.61 -14.72 14.18
CA THR A 230 -19.50 -15.74 13.58
C THR A 230 -20.56 -15.07 12.72
N ASN A 231 -21.40 -15.88 12.06
CA ASN A 231 -22.60 -15.42 11.36
C ASN A 231 -22.29 -14.34 10.29
N MET A 232 -21.19 -14.55 9.57
CA MET A 232 -20.80 -13.75 8.42
C MET A 232 -21.58 -14.22 7.19
N SER A 233 -21.78 -13.32 6.23
CA SER A 233 -22.33 -13.70 4.92
C SER A 233 -21.24 -14.36 4.07
N THR A 234 -21.66 -15.22 3.15
CA THR A 234 -20.77 -15.98 2.29
C THR A 234 -21.06 -15.72 0.81
N ARG A 235 -20.00 -15.68 0.03
CA ARG A 235 -20.02 -15.37 -1.41
C ARG A 235 -18.95 -16.17 -2.12
N VAL A 236 -19.25 -16.64 -3.31
CA VAL A 236 -18.31 -17.32 -4.21
C VAL A 236 -18.29 -16.58 -5.54
N LEU A 237 -17.10 -16.24 -6.02
CA LEU A 237 -16.93 -15.60 -7.32
C LEU A 237 -16.69 -16.63 -8.41
N TYR A 238 -17.36 -16.48 -9.55
CA TYR A 238 -17.09 -17.24 -10.76
C TYR A 238 -16.68 -16.32 -11.91
N GLU A 239 -15.89 -16.84 -12.83
CA GLU A 239 -15.42 -16.10 -13.99
C GLU A 239 -16.10 -16.58 -15.27
N THR A 240 -16.24 -15.66 -16.22
CA THR A 240 -16.71 -15.95 -17.58
C THR A 240 -15.56 -15.77 -18.57
N HIS A 241 -15.28 -16.80 -19.37
CA HIS A 241 -14.25 -16.76 -20.42
C HIS A 241 -14.86 -16.95 -21.79
N ASP A 242 -14.41 -16.17 -22.78
CA ASP A 242 -14.64 -16.50 -24.19
C ASP A 242 -13.70 -17.64 -24.61
N ILE A 243 -14.28 -18.81 -24.88
CA ILE A 243 -13.54 -20.01 -25.25
C ILE A 243 -13.69 -20.36 -26.73
N THR A 244 -14.29 -19.48 -27.53
CA THR A 244 -14.64 -19.77 -28.94
C THR A 244 -13.42 -20.21 -29.75
N SER A 245 -12.29 -19.51 -29.59
CA SER A 245 -11.04 -19.78 -30.34
C SER A 245 -10.23 -20.98 -29.83
N TYR A 246 -10.65 -21.60 -28.73
CA TYR A 246 -9.97 -22.76 -28.15
C TYR A 246 -10.58 -24.09 -28.65
N LEU A 247 -11.78 -24.03 -29.20
CA LEU A 247 -12.54 -25.20 -29.64
C LEU A 247 -12.27 -25.51 -31.12
N ARG A 248 -12.55 -26.76 -31.49
CA ARG A 248 -12.48 -27.25 -32.87
C ARG A 248 -13.61 -28.22 -33.14
N LYS A 249 -13.97 -28.42 -34.41
CA LYS A 249 -14.85 -29.53 -34.81
C LYS A 249 -14.21 -30.88 -34.46
N GLY A 250 -15.03 -31.85 -34.03
CA GLY A 250 -14.59 -33.17 -33.60
C GLY A 250 -14.21 -33.23 -32.11
N LYS A 251 -13.18 -34.01 -31.77
CA LYS A 251 -12.78 -34.24 -30.38
C LYS A 251 -12.14 -33.01 -29.75
N ASN A 252 -12.67 -32.63 -28.60
CA ASN A 252 -12.15 -31.59 -27.72
C ASN A 252 -11.92 -32.16 -26.32
N VAL A 253 -10.96 -31.58 -25.62
CA VAL A 253 -10.72 -31.85 -24.20
C VAL A 253 -10.74 -30.54 -23.45
N VAL A 254 -11.50 -30.52 -22.35
CA VAL A 254 -11.41 -29.50 -21.31
C VAL A 254 -10.74 -30.12 -20.09
N SER A 255 -9.83 -29.39 -19.46
CA SER A 255 -9.20 -29.81 -18.21
C SER A 255 -9.04 -28.66 -17.25
N VAL A 256 -9.11 -28.97 -15.96
CA VAL A 256 -8.98 -28.01 -14.86
C VAL A 256 -7.96 -28.54 -13.87
N ILE A 257 -7.05 -27.68 -13.43
CA ILE A 257 -6.13 -27.97 -12.31
C ILE A 257 -6.60 -27.11 -11.13
N LEU A 258 -6.71 -27.68 -9.93
CA LEU A 258 -7.05 -26.92 -8.73
C LEU A 258 -5.85 -26.72 -7.80
N GLY A 259 -5.73 -25.52 -7.26
CA GLY A 259 -4.85 -25.20 -6.14
C GLY A 259 -5.61 -25.15 -4.82
N ASN A 260 -4.89 -25.30 -3.71
CA ASN A 260 -5.42 -25.19 -2.36
C ASN A 260 -5.91 -23.76 -2.06
N GLY A 261 -5.16 -22.75 -2.51
CA GLY A 261 -5.49 -21.32 -2.41
C GLY A 261 -5.97 -20.92 -1.01
N TRP A 262 -6.82 -19.91 -0.90
CA TRP A 262 -7.39 -19.50 0.39
C TRP A 262 -8.44 -20.48 0.95
N TYR A 263 -8.86 -21.48 0.17
CA TYR A 263 -9.94 -22.38 0.54
C TYR A 263 -9.49 -23.53 1.45
N PHE A 264 -8.29 -24.05 1.21
CA PHE A 264 -7.75 -25.22 1.92
C PHE A 264 -6.37 -24.92 2.55
N GLN A 265 -6.36 -24.18 3.65
CA GLN A 265 -5.15 -23.81 4.39
C GLN A 265 -5.02 -24.58 5.72
N ASN A 266 -4.03 -25.48 5.81
CA ASN A 266 -3.82 -26.32 6.99
C ASN A 266 -2.35 -26.51 7.42
N GLU A 267 -1.38 -25.99 6.70
CA GLU A 267 0.03 -26.27 6.98
C GLU A 267 0.64 -25.41 8.09
N ARG A 268 0.03 -24.27 8.42
CA ARG A 268 0.64 -23.31 9.35
C ARG A 268 0.22 -23.58 10.80
N ASP A 269 1.15 -24.10 11.60
CA ASP A 269 0.92 -24.50 13.00
C ASP A 269 0.47 -23.37 13.94
N GLU A 270 0.95 -22.14 13.70
CA GLU A 270 0.67 -20.96 14.54
C GLU A 270 -0.79 -20.49 14.46
N TYR A 271 -1.54 -20.95 13.45
CA TYR A 271 -2.93 -20.57 13.23
C TYR A 271 -3.80 -21.82 13.24
N VAL A 272 -4.99 -21.71 13.86
CA VAL A 272 -6.02 -22.74 13.70
C VAL A 272 -6.24 -22.94 12.18
N PRO A 273 -6.28 -24.18 11.66
CA PRO A 273 -6.44 -24.44 10.23
C PRO A 273 -7.54 -23.57 9.60
N LEU A 274 -7.12 -22.69 8.69
CA LEU A 274 -7.96 -21.77 7.93
C LEU A 274 -8.65 -22.50 6.76
N CYS A 275 -9.22 -23.66 7.04
CA CYS A 275 -9.79 -24.56 6.05
C CYS A 275 -11.31 -24.43 5.98
N TYR A 276 -11.84 -24.24 4.78
CA TYR A 276 -13.27 -24.40 4.51
C TYR A 276 -13.56 -25.87 4.19
N ASP A 277 -12.94 -26.42 3.15
CA ASP A 277 -13.10 -27.81 2.69
C ASP A 277 -11.99 -28.16 1.67
N THR A 278 -11.97 -29.37 1.13
CA THR A 278 -11.02 -29.75 0.05
C THR A 278 -11.30 -29.00 -1.27
N PRO A 279 -10.28 -28.69 -2.09
CA PRO A 279 -10.46 -27.99 -3.37
C PRO A 279 -11.52 -28.65 -4.26
N ARG A 280 -12.39 -27.80 -4.84
CA ARG A 280 -13.53 -28.23 -5.67
C ARG A 280 -13.89 -27.17 -6.68
N PHE A 281 -14.58 -27.56 -7.75
CA PHE A 281 -15.02 -26.61 -8.76
C PHE A 281 -16.40 -26.91 -9.33
N ILE A 282 -17.00 -25.88 -9.90
CA ILE A 282 -18.15 -25.95 -10.79
C ILE A 282 -17.76 -25.31 -12.12
N ALA A 283 -18.10 -25.97 -13.23
CA ALA A 283 -17.84 -25.47 -14.57
C ALA A 283 -18.99 -25.82 -15.53
N GLN A 284 -19.43 -24.81 -16.30
CA GLN A 284 -20.42 -24.97 -17.37
C GLN A 284 -19.89 -24.28 -18.62
N LEU A 285 -19.66 -25.06 -19.67
CA LEU A 285 -19.29 -24.57 -21.00
C LEU A 285 -20.52 -24.60 -21.89
N GLU A 286 -20.85 -23.47 -22.50
CA GLU A 286 -21.98 -23.35 -23.43
C GLU A 286 -21.46 -22.93 -24.80
N MET A 287 -21.79 -23.70 -25.84
CA MET A 287 -21.33 -23.48 -27.19
C MET A 287 -22.50 -23.44 -28.17
N ASN A 288 -22.62 -22.35 -28.92
CA ASN A 288 -23.68 -22.16 -29.89
C ASN A 288 -23.17 -22.52 -31.30
N GLY A 289 -23.78 -23.55 -31.89
CA GLY A 289 -23.50 -23.99 -33.25
C GLY A 289 -24.14 -23.08 -34.31
N SER A 290 -23.76 -23.27 -35.57
CA SER A 290 -24.32 -22.51 -36.69
C SER A 290 -25.82 -22.73 -36.95
N ASP A 291 -26.38 -23.82 -36.40
CA ASP A 291 -27.80 -24.18 -36.49
C ASP A 291 -28.65 -23.60 -35.33
N ASN A 292 -28.08 -22.71 -34.52
CA ASN A 292 -28.65 -22.16 -33.28
C ASN A 292 -28.92 -23.21 -32.18
N LYS A 293 -28.35 -24.42 -32.25
CA LYS A 293 -28.36 -25.34 -31.11
C LYS A 293 -27.22 -25.03 -30.15
N THR A 294 -27.54 -25.03 -28.86
CA THR A 294 -26.56 -24.92 -27.78
C THR A 294 -26.12 -26.32 -27.34
N THR A 295 -24.82 -26.57 -27.37
CA THR A 295 -24.19 -27.72 -26.71
C THR A 295 -23.66 -27.28 -25.36
N THR A 296 -24.02 -27.99 -24.30
CA THR A 296 -23.59 -27.66 -22.93
C THR A 296 -22.75 -28.81 -22.36
N ILE A 297 -21.54 -28.47 -21.88
CA ILE A 297 -20.65 -29.40 -21.17
C ILE A 297 -20.55 -28.95 -19.72
N ILE A 298 -20.95 -29.83 -18.80
CA ILE A 298 -20.99 -29.53 -17.37
C ILE A 298 -19.95 -30.32 -16.57
N SER A 299 -19.55 -29.78 -15.41
CA SER A 299 -18.91 -30.52 -14.32
C SER A 299 -19.89 -31.52 -13.70
N ASP A 300 -19.50 -32.80 -13.71
CA ASP A 300 -20.28 -33.95 -13.24
C ASP A 300 -19.35 -35.16 -13.03
N GLU A 301 -19.91 -36.33 -12.66
CA GLU A 301 -19.17 -37.57 -12.38
C GLU A 301 -18.51 -38.20 -13.62
N SER A 302 -18.78 -37.69 -14.83
CA SER A 302 -18.12 -38.19 -16.05
C SER A 302 -16.73 -37.61 -16.27
N TRP A 303 -16.36 -36.58 -15.50
CA TRP A 303 -14.99 -36.07 -15.49
C TRP A 303 -14.05 -37.12 -14.91
N LYS A 304 -12.85 -37.20 -15.47
CA LYS A 304 -11.75 -38.00 -14.93
C LYS A 304 -10.88 -37.15 -14.02
N VAL A 305 -10.33 -37.76 -12.99
CA VAL A 305 -9.47 -37.11 -12.01
C VAL A 305 -8.16 -37.88 -11.81
N SER A 306 -7.08 -37.16 -11.53
CA SER A 306 -5.80 -37.72 -11.11
C SER A 306 -4.99 -36.69 -10.30
N TYR A 307 -3.92 -37.13 -9.65
CA TYR A 307 -2.89 -36.23 -9.13
C TYR A 307 -1.73 -36.16 -10.11
N GLY A 308 -1.22 -34.95 -10.32
CA GLY A 308 -0.14 -34.68 -11.27
C GLY A 308 1.20 -34.33 -10.61
N PRO A 309 2.02 -33.51 -11.27
CA PRO A 309 3.37 -33.17 -10.81
C PRO A 309 3.40 -32.21 -9.61
N ILE A 310 2.33 -31.48 -9.32
CA ILE A 310 2.24 -30.58 -8.15
C ILE A 310 1.90 -31.42 -6.91
N LEU A 311 2.94 -31.76 -6.15
CA LEU A 311 2.85 -32.59 -4.95
C LEU A 311 2.35 -31.81 -3.73
N ASP A 312 2.55 -30.50 -3.75
CA ASP A 312 2.16 -29.59 -2.68
C ASP A 312 2.04 -28.18 -3.23
N ASN A 313 1.07 -27.42 -2.74
CA ASN A 313 0.93 -26.00 -3.09
C ASN A 313 0.29 -25.25 -1.94
N ASN A 314 0.97 -24.22 -1.46
CA ASN A 314 0.53 -23.43 -0.33
C ASN A 314 0.85 -21.96 -0.59
N ILE A 315 -0.09 -21.07 -0.27
CA ILE A 315 0.15 -19.64 -0.43
C ILE A 315 1.32 -19.20 0.43
N TYR A 316 1.47 -19.68 1.67
CA TYR A 316 2.54 -19.26 2.58
C TYR A 316 3.89 -19.94 2.30
N PHE A 317 3.86 -21.25 2.00
CA PHE A 317 5.07 -22.08 1.98
C PHE A 317 5.60 -22.44 0.60
N GLY A 318 4.85 -22.15 -0.47
CA GLY A 318 5.26 -22.35 -1.87
C GLY A 318 4.74 -23.64 -2.52
N GLU A 319 5.41 -24.06 -3.59
CA GLU A 319 5.01 -25.22 -4.41
C GLU A 319 6.10 -26.29 -4.46
N ILE A 320 5.70 -27.57 -4.39
CA ILE A 320 6.57 -28.71 -4.68
C ILE A 320 6.13 -29.35 -5.98
N TYR A 321 7.00 -29.30 -6.97
CA TYR A 321 6.77 -29.84 -8.29
C TYR A 321 7.74 -30.97 -8.62
N ASP A 322 7.22 -32.13 -8.99
CA ASP A 322 7.98 -33.28 -9.47
C ASP A 322 7.68 -33.56 -10.95
N ALA A 323 8.55 -33.07 -11.84
CA ALA A 323 8.38 -33.18 -13.29
C ALA A 323 8.36 -34.64 -13.76
N ARG A 324 8.86 -35.59 -12.96
CA ARG A 324 8.80 -37.03 -13.27
C ARG A 324 7.38 -37.58 -13.22
N LYS A 325 6.44 -36.84 -12.62
CA LYS A 325 5.01 -37.15 -12.46
C LYS A 325 4.11 -36.30 -13.38
N GLU A 326 4.69 -35.56 -14.31
CA GLU A 326 3.90 -34.98 -15.40
C GLU A 326 3.10 -36.07 -16.12
N ILE A 327 1.92 -35.70 -16.63
CA ILE A 327 1.01 -36.61 -17.33
C ILE A 327 0.93 -36.15 -18.80
N PRO A 328 1.86 -36.59 -19.67
CA PRO A 328 1.92 -36.10 -21.05
C PRO A 328 0.61 -36.33 -21.80
N GLY A 329 0.09 -35.26 -22.40
CA GLY A 329 -1.15 -35.29 -23.17
C GLY A 329 -2.44 -35.29 -22.36
N TRP A 330 -2.40 -35.11 -21.02
CA TRP A 330 -3.59 -35.06 -20.16
C TRP A 330 -4.72 -34.18 -20.71
N ASP A 331 -4.38 -33.01 -21.24
CA ASP A 331 -5.26 -32.00 -21.80
C ASP A 331 -5.44 -32.11 -23.34
N LEU A 332 -5.04 -33.24 -23.93
CA LEU A 332 -5.16 -33.57 -25.34
C LEU A 332 -6.10 -34.77 -25.57
N ALA A 333 -6.69 -34.82 -26.76
CA ALA A 333 -7.72 -35.79 -27.14
C ALA A 333 -7.24 -37.24 -27.31
N ASP A 334 -5.93 -37.45 -27.50
CA ASP A 334 -5.37 -38.79 -27.74
C ASP A 334 -4.93 -39.51 -26.45
N PHE A 335 -5.10 -38.88 -25.29
CA PHE A 335 -4.78 -39.47 -24.00
C PHE A 335 -5.82 -40.51 -23.56
N ASP A 336 -5.33 -41.69 -23.18
CA ASP A 336 -6.12 -42.80 -22.64
C ASP A 336 -6.34 -42.62 -21.13
N ASP A 337 -7.58 -42.30 -20.74
CA ASP A 337 -7.99 -42.08 -19.36
C ASP A 337 -8.81 -43.23 -18.76
N ASN A 338 -8.77 -44.42 -19.37
CA ASN A 338 -9.53 -45.57 -18.90
C ASN A 338 -9.11 -46.03 -17.49
N SER A 339 -7.86 -45.79 -17.11
CA SER A 339 -7.33 -46.10 -15.76
C SER A 339 -7.50 -44.96 -14.76
N CYS A 340 -8.07 -43.82 -15.17
CA CYS A 340 -8.30 -42.69 -14.29
C CYS A 340 -9.61 -42.85 -13.52
N ASP A 341 -9.58 -42.46 -12.24
CA ASP A 341 -10.76 -42.39 -11.40
C ASP A 341 -11.75 -41.34 -11.96
N ASN A 342 -13.03 -41.54 -11.66
CA ASN A 342 -14.03 -40.52 -11.93
C ASN A 342 -14.01 -39.47 -10.83
N ALA A 343 -14.35 -38.23 -11.17
CA ALA A 343 -14.52 -37.15 -10.21
C ALA A 343 -15.72 -37.45 -9.28
N SER A 344 -15.60 -37.04 -8.02
CA SER A 344 -16.67 -37.17 -7.04
C SER A 344 -17.59 -35.96 -7.08
N ILE A 345 -18.91 -36.14 -6.98
CA ILE A 345 -19.80 -35.04 -6.59
C ILE A 345 -19.48 -34.67 -5.14
N VAL A 346 -19.23 -33.38 -4.91
CA VAL A 346 -18.93 -32.85 -3.58
C VAL A 346 -19.98 -31.86 -3.13
N ARG A 347 -20.00 -31.57 -1.83
CA ARG A 347 -20.90 -30.54 -1.28
C ARG A 347 -20.61 -29.17 -1.88
N ALA A 348 -21.67 -28.49 -2.35
CA ALA A 348 -21.61 -27.08 -2.74
C ALA A 348 -21.28 -26.17 -1.52
N PRO A 349 -20.48 -25.10 -1.70
CA PRO A 349 -20.32 -24.09 -0.67
C PRO A 349 -21.66 -23.43 -0.33
N GLU A 350 -21.82 -22.94 0.90
CA GLU A 350 -23.03 -22.19 1.29
C GLU A 350 -23.07 -20.78 0.66
N GLY A 351 -21.93 -20.26 0.18
CA GLY A 351 -21.85 -18.96 -0.48
C GLY A 351 -22.57 -18.93 -1.83
N SER A 352 -23.34 -17.86 -2.05
CA SER A 352 -24.01 -17.60 -3.33
C SER A 352 -22.98 -17.32 -4.44
N LEU A 353 -23.27 -17.73 -5.68
CA LEU A 353 -22.40 -17.54 -6.84
C LEU A 353 -22.65 -16.16 -7.47
N HIS A 354 -21.58 -15.37 -7.63
CA HIS A 354 -21.61 -14.04 -8.27
C HIS A 354 -20.53 -13.94 -9.34
N ALA A 355 -20.79 -13.19 -10.39
CA ALA A 355 -19.82 -12.95 -11.44
C ALA A 355 -18.68 -12.06 -10.92
N GLN A 356 -17.44 -12.45 -11.20
CA GLN A 356 -16.29 -11.64 -10.84
C GLN A 356 -16.17 -10.42 -11.76
N MET A 357 -16.57 -9.25 -11.23
CA MET A 357 -16.43 -7.96 -11.89
C MET A 357 -15.20 -7.16 -11.41
N SER A 358 -14.39 -7.74 -10.53
CA SER A 358 -13.12 -7.16 -10.08
C SER A 358 -11.98 -7.53 -11.03
N PRO A 359 -10.92 -6.70 -11.10
CA PRO A 359 -9.73 -7.05 -11.86
C PRO A 359 -9.10 -8.33 -11.29
N PRO A 360 -8.58 -9.23 -12.15
CA PRO A 360 -7.91 -10.46 -11.73
C PRO A 360 -6.43 -10.22 -11.45
N ASP A 361 -5.78 -11.17 -10.77
CA ASP A 361 -4.32 -11.22 -10.72
C ASP A 361 -3.75 -11.72 -12.06
N LYS A 362 -2.63 -11.13 -12.48
CA LYS A 362 -1.90 -11.46 -13.70
C LYS A 362 -0.40 -11.42 -13.48
N ILE A 363 0.36 -12.06 -14.37
CA ILE A 363 1.79 -11.79 -14.52
C ILE A 363 1.92 -10.45 -15.28
N ILE A 364 2.27 -9.39 -14.56
CA ILE A 364 2.30 -8.01 -15.06
C ILE A 364 3.62 -7.69 -15.74
N GLN A 365 4.72 -8.21 -15.18
CA GLN A 365 6.07 -7.94 -15.68
C GLN A 365 6.96 -9.16 -15.52
N THR A 366 7.91 -9.32 -16.45
CA THR A 366 9.06 -10.21 -16.29
C THR A 366 10.33 -9.39 -16.05
N ILE A 367 11.08 -9.72 -15.01
CA ILE A 367 12.33 -9.07 -14.65
C ILE A 367 13.47 -10.08 -14.56
N LYS A 368 14.71 -9.63 -14.83
CA LYS A 368 15.91 -10.46 -14.72
C LYS A 368 16.66 -10.15 -13.42
N PRO A 369 17.34 -11.14 -12.82
CA PRO A 369 18.27 -10.88 -11.72
C PRO A 369 19.43 -10.00 -12.21
N VAL A 370 19.87 -9.09 -11.35
CA VAL A 370 20.96 -8.14 -11.62
C VAL A 370 22.31 -8.76 -11.30
N THR A 371 22.40 -9.54 -10.23
CA THR A 371 23.64 -10.24 -9.85
C THR A 371 23.37 -11.66 -9.33
N ILE A 372 24.40 -12.51 -9.41
CA ILE A 372 24.44 -13.83 -8.80
C ILE A 372 25.74 -13.95 -7.99
N SER A 373 25.64 -14.50 -6.79
CA SER A 373 26.77 -14.74 -5.89
C SER A 373 26.72 -16.15 -5.30
N ILE A 374 27.86 -16.69 -4.90
CA ILE A 374 27.98 -18.04 -4.33
C ILE A 374 28.46 -17.89 -2.90
N SER A 375 27.60 -18.22 -1.93
CA SER A 375 27.92 -18.07 -0.49
C SER A 375 28.56 -19.33 0.11
N LYS A 376 28.26 -20.50 -0.47
CA LYS A 376 28.80 -21.84 -0.17
C LYS A 376 28.79 -22.65 -1.48
N ASP A 377 29.62 -23.69 -1.62
CA ASP A 377 29.83 -24.46 -2.88
C ASP A 377 28.55 -24.96 -3.60
N SER A 378 27.37 -24.90 -2.98
CA SER A 378 26.08 -25.33 -3.55
C SER A 378 24.92 -24.33 -3.40
N VAL A 379 25.16 -23.08 -2.96
CA VAL A 379 24.09 -22.07 -2.76
C VAL A 379 24.34 -20.86 -3.64
N TYR A 380 23.46 -20.69 -4.63
CA TYR A 380 23.46 -19.57 -5.57
C TYR A 380 22.45 -18.53 -5.12
N ARG A 381 22.92 -17.31 -4.85
CA ARG A 381 22.07 -16.19 -4.44
C ARG A 381 21.91 -15.20 -5.58
N TYR A 382 20.68 -15.06 -6.04
CA TYR A 382 20.26 -14.09 -7.04
C TYR A 382 19.76 -12.82 -6.35
N ASP A 383 20.15 -11.65 -6.85
CA ASP A 383 19.60 -10.34 -6.46
C ASP A 383 18.84 -9.74 -7.64
N PHE A 384 17.53 -9.52 -7.49
CA PHE A 384 16.70 -8.83 -8.48
C PHE A 384 16.83 -7.30 -8.45
N GLY A 385 17.63 -6.76 -7.52
CA GLY A 385 17.87 -5.34 -7.34
C GLY A 385 16.73 -4.61 -6.63
N THR A 386 15.58 -5.26 -6.46
CA THR A 386 14.38 -4.68 -5.86
C THR A 386 13.44 -5.77 -5.34
N MET A 387 12.73 -5.49 -4.25
CA MET A 387 11.60 -6.31 -3.76
C MET A 387 10.51 -6.39 -4.82
N PHE A 388 9.73 -7.46 -4.91
CA PHE A 388 8.46 -7.52 -5.64
C PHE A 388 7.66 -8.73 -5.16
N SER A 389 6.35 -8.77 -5.42
CA SER A 389 5.54 -9.98 -5.22
C SER A 389 5.28 -10.75 -6.52
N GLY A 390 5.26 -12.08 -6.40
CA GLY A 390 5.12 -13.04 -7.49
C GLY A 390 6.00 -14.27 -7.30
N TRP A 391 6.65 -14.75 -8.35
CA TRP A 391 7.50 -15.95 -8.28
C TRP A 391 8.66 -15.89 -9.27
N VAL A 392 9.40 -16.99 -9.41
CA VAL A 392 10.41 -17.11 -10.47
C VAL A 392 10.03 -18.19 -11.49
N LYS A 393 10.35 -17.93 -12.75
CA LYS A 393 10.46 -18.95 -13.78
C LYS A 393 11.87 -19.50 -13.79
N LEU A 394 11.97 -20.81 -13.65
CA LEU A 394 13.19 -21.59 -13.74
C LEU A 394 13.38 -22.13 -15.16
N LYS A 395 14.60 -22.02 -15.67
CA LYS A 395 15.06 -22.68 -16.89
C LYS A 395 16.32 -23.46 -16.58
N VAL A 396 16.28 -24.79 -16.65
CA VAL A 396 17.38 -25.63 -16.16
C VAL A 396 17.56 -26.91 -16.96
N LYS A 397 18.79 -27.41 -17.03
CA LYS A 397 19.11 -28.75 -17.54
C LYS A 397 19.89 -29.52 -16.48
N GLY A 398 19.50 -30.75 -16.21
CA GLY A 398 20.13 -31.60 -15.22
C GLY A 398 19.71 -33.06 -15.35
N LYS A 399 20.13 -33.91 -14.41
CA LYS A 399 19.77 -35.33 -14.40
C LYS A 399 18.37 -35.51 -13.84
N ARG A 400 17.70 -36.57 -14.29
CA ARG A 400 16.40 -37.00 -13.74
C ARG A 400 16.50 -37.18 -12.22
N GLY A 401 15.61 -36.54 -11.49
CA GLY A 401 15.57 -36.59 -10.03
C GLY A 401 16.48 -35.58 -9.33
N ASN A 402 17.27 -34.79 -10.05
CA ASN A 402 17.92 -33.62 -9.43
C ASN A 402 16.85 -32.71 -8.82
N ARG A 403 17.15 -32.17 -7.65
CA ARG A 403 16.23 -31.35 -6.86
C ARG A 403 16.84 -29.97 -6.68
N LEU A 404 16.08 -28.94 -7.04
CA LEU A 404 16.38 -27.56 -6.76
C LEU A 404 15.39 -27.05 -5.72
N THR A 405 15.90 -26.40 -4.67
CA THR A 405 15.07 -25.70 -3.68
C THR A 405 15.41 -24.22 -3.72
N LEU A 406 14.39 -23.41 -3.92
CA LEU A 406 14.46 -21.97 -4.04
C LEU A 406 13.89 -21.36 -2.76
N HIS A 407 14.69 -20.57 -2.05
CA HIS A 407 14.27 -19.82 -0.88
C HIS A 407 14.16 -18.35 -1.24
N PHE A 408 13.03 -17.74 -0.90
CA PHE A 408 12.72 -16.36 -1.25
C PHE A 408 12.94 -15.47 -0.03
N LEU A 409 13.79 -14.43 -0.16
CA LEU A 409 14.16 -13.56 0.95
C LEU A 409 13.88 -12.08 0.64
N GLU A 410 13.40 -11.38 1.67
CA GLU A 410 13.31 -9.93 1.68
C GLU A 410 14.69 -9.26 1.60
N ASP A 411 14.72 -7.95 1.38
CA ASP A 411 15.95 -7.14 1.41
C ASP A 411 16.66 -7.13 2.79
N ASN A 412 15.97 -7.53 3.87
CA ASN A 412 16.49 -7.75 5.22
C ASN A 412 16.90 -9.22 5.54
N ASP A 413 17.00 -10.07 4.52
CA ASP A 413 17.35 -11.49 4.63
C ASP A 413 16.33 -12.41 5.33
N ARG A 414 15.09 -11.95 5.56
CA ARG A 414 14.03 -12.80 6.12
C ARG A 414 13.33 -13.61 5.05
N ALA A 415 13.18 -14.91 5.30
CA ALA A 415 12.55 -15.83 4.36
C ALA A 415 11.06 -16.14 4.65
N TYR A 416 10.61 -16.01 5.91
CA TYR A 416 9.24 -16.32 6.34
C TYR A 416 8.70 -17.71 5.92
N GLY A 417 9.59 -18.67 5.63
CA GLY A 417 9.21 -20.01 5.18
C GLY A 417 8.84 -20.13 3.70
N GLN A 418 9.00 -19.06 2.90
CA GLN A 418 8.71 -19.03 1.47
C GLN A 418 9.70 -19.90 0.69
N SER A 419 9.24 -21.01 0.09
CA SER A 419 10.11 -21.88 -0.68
C SER A 419 9.44 -22.67 -1.78
N ASP A 420 10.09 -22.77 -2.93
CA ASP A 420 9.66 -23.70 -3.97
C ASP A 420 10.65 -24.84 -4.15
N THR A 421 10.16 -26.00 -4.59
CA THR A 421 11.00 -27.15 -4.93
C THR A 421 10.63 -27.69 -6.32
N TYR A 422 11.64 -27.82 -7.17
CA TYR A 422 11.52 -28.46 -8.49
C TYR A 422 12.37 -29.74 -8.57
N ILE A 423 11.77 -30.84 -9.01
CA ILE A 423 12.46 -32.12 -9.24
C ILE A 423 12.44 -32.46 -10.73
N LEU A 424 13.62 -32.57 -11.34
CA LEU A 424 13.79 -32.66 -12.78
C LEU A 424 13.36 -34.01 -13.36
N LYS A 425 12.84 -34.02 -14.58
CA LYS A 425 12.56 -35.26 -15.35
C LYS A 425 13.74 -35.76 -16.18
N GLY A 426 14.75 -34.92 -16.43
CA GLY A 426 16.08 -35.27 -16.92
C GLY A 426 16.19 -35.53 -18.43
N GLU A 427 15.35 -34.88 -19.22
CA GLU A 427 15.22 -35.14 -20.67
C GLU A 427 15.94 -34.07 -21.49
N GLU A 428 15.56 -32.80 -21.30
CA GLU A 428 16.06 -31.64 -22.04
C GLU A 428 16.19 -30.41 -21.12
N ILE A 429 16.34 -29.21 -21.69
CA ILE A 429 16.12 -27.98 -20.93
C ILE A 429 14.65 -27.95 -20.48
N GLU A 430 14.45 -27.95 -19.18
CA GLU A 430 13.16 -27.89 -18.51
C GLU A 430 12.84 -26.43 -18.15
N GLU A 431 11.59 -26.04 -18.36
CA GLU A 431 11.06 -24.73 -17.93
C GLU A 431 9.90 -24.95 -16.96
N TRP A 432 9.95 -24.28 -15.81
CA TRP A 432 8.94 -24.41 -14.77
C TRP A 432 8.72 -23.08 -14.06
N GLU A 433 7.47 -22.80 -13.70
CA GLU A 433 7.08 -21.74 -12.78
C GLU A 433 5.88 -22.26 -11.95
N PRO A 434 5.76 -21.87 -10.67
CA PRO A 434 4.66 -22.32 -9.82
C PRO A 434 3.33 -21.73 -10.28
N ARG A 435 2.21 -22.32 -9.82
CA ARG A 435 0.85 -21.95 -10.29
C ARG A 435 -0.06 -21.42 -9.20
N PHE A 436 0.05 -21.96 -7.98
CA PHE A 436 -0.92 -21.73 -6.91
C PHE A 436 -0.31 -21.15 -5.64
N THR A 437 0.77 -20.39 -5.79
CA THR A 437 1.45 -19.66 -4.72
C THR A 437 1.99 -18.34 -5.25
N TRP A 438 2.40 -17.47 -4.34
CA TRP A 438 3.26 -16.34 -4.63
C TRP A 438 4.14 -16.07 -3.42
N HIS A 439 5.21 -15.35 -3.65
CA HIS A 439 6.20 -14.93 -2.67
C HIS A 439 6.38 -13.42 -2.78
N ALA A 440 7.01 -12.80 -1.78
CA ALA A 440 7.54 -11.45 -1.92
C ALA A 440 8.99 -11.41 -1.49
N PHE A 441 9.85 -10.93 -2.39
CA PHE A 441 11.29 -11.11 -2.27
C PHE A 441 12.07 -10.14 -3.16
N ARG A 442 13.32 -9.92 -2.77
CA ARG A 442 14.37 -9.33 -3.61
C ARG A 442 15.41 -10.38 -3.98
N TYR A 443 15.67 -11.31 -3.07
CA TYR A 443 16.69 -12.33 -3.25
C TYR A 443 16.07 -13.71 -3.38
N VAL A 444 16.72 -14.55 -4.20
CA VAL A 444 16.41 -15.98 -4.27
C VAL A 444 17.69 -16.77 -4.03
N GLU A 445 17.68 -17.62 -3.01
CA GLU A 445 18.75 -18.58 -2.75
C GLU A 445 18.36 -19.94 -3.30
N VAL A 446 19.10 -20.41 -4.31
CA VAL A 446 18.89 -21.71 -4.93
C VAL A 446 19.94 -22.69 -4.42
N ASN A 447 19.49 -23.73 -3.73
CA ASN A 447 20.32 -24.86 -3.38
C ASN A 447 20.44 -25.81 -4.57
N SER A 448 21.65 -25.90 -5.14
CA SER A 448 21.97 -26.74 -6.29
C SER A 448 23.33 -27.40 -6.08
N SER A 449 23.34 -28.69 -5.75
CA SER A 449 24.58 -29.46 -5.53
C SER A 449 25.18 -30.05 -6.79
N GLU A 450 24.40 -30.21 -7.86
CA GLU A 450 24.83 -30.93 -9.08
C GLU A 450 24.71 -30.12 -10.36
N ILE A 451 24.09 -28.93 -10.31
CA ILE A 451 23.84 -28.09 -11.48
C ILE A 451 24.50 -26.73 -11.25
N GLU A 452 25.38 -26.34 -12.16
CA GLU A 452 25.93 -24.99 -12.20
C GLU A 452 24.85 -24.01 -12.68
N LEU A 453 24.62 -22.94 -11.93
CA LEU A 453 23.59 -21.96 -12.25
C LEU A 453 24.22 -20.61 -12.64
N THR A 454 23.54 -19.91 -13.54
CA THR A 454 23.88 -18.63 -14.16
C THR A 454 22.70 -17.67 -14.06
N LEU A 455 22.92 -16.38 -14.33
CA LEU A 455 21.86 -15.36 -14.33
C LEU A 455 20.65 -15.71 -15.22
N GLU A 456 20.85 -16.46 -16.31
CA GLU A 456 19.78 -16.82 -17.26
C GLU A 456 18.91 -18.00 -16.80
N ASN A 457 19.24 -18.62 -15.65
CA ASN A 457 18.44 -19.74 -15.13
C ASN A 457 17.16 -19.30 -14.42
N LEU A 458 17.07 -18.04 -13.98
CA LEU A 458 15.89 -17.49 -13.30
C LEU A 458 15.40 -16.20 -13.96
N GLU A 459 14.09 -16.08 -14.10
CA GLU A 459 13.39 -14.82 -14.38
C GLU A 459 12.35 -14.57 -13.28
N GLY A 460 12.25 -13.35 -12.77
CA GLY A 460 11.20 -12.95 -11.84
C GLY A 460 9.90 -12.66 -12.60
N ARG A 461 8.79 -13.23 -12.14
CA ARG A 461 7.43 -12.93 -12.57
C ARG A 461 6.81 -12.03 -11.52
N VAL A 462 6.61 -10.75 -11.86
CA VAL A 462 5.88 -9.81 -11.02
C VAL A 462 4.39 -10.10 -11.18
N VAL A 463 3.70 -10.36 -10.08
CA VAL A 463 2.29 -10.76 -10.05
C VAL A 463 1.55 -9.90 -9.06
N HIS A 464 0.45 -9.32 -9.50
CA HIS A 464 -0.52 -8.62 -8.65
C HIS A 464 -1.81 -8.42 -9.44
N THR A 465 -2.82 -7.83 -8.79
CA THR A 465 -4.09 -7.48 -9.40
C THR A 465 -3.87 -6.46 -10.53
N ASP A 466 -4.47 -6.69 -11.70
CA ASP A 466 -4.33 -5.88 -12.92
C ASP A 466 -5.16 -4.58 -12.85
N VAL A 467 -4.74 -3.67 -11.97
CA VAL A 467 -5.28 -2.30 -11.89
C VAL A 467 -4.46 -1.35 -12.76
N GLY A 468 -5.15 -0.44 -13.47
CA GLY A 468 -4.50 0.59 -14.27
C GLY A 468 -3.92 1.72 -13.40
N GLN A 469 -2.98 2.49 -13.94
CA GLN A 469 -2.50 3.71 -13.29
C GLN A 469 -3.57 4.82 -13.43
N ALA A 470 -3.93 5.46 -12.32
CA ALA A 470 -4.88 6.58 -12.29
C ALA A 470 -4.18 7.94 -12.21
N GLY A 471 -2.95 8.02 -11.73
CA GLY A 471 -2.24 9.29 -11.61
C GLY A 471 -0.73 9.16 -11.59
N THR A 472 -0.07 10.28 -11.79
CA THR A 472 1.39 10.40 -11.77
C THR A 472 1.78 11.64 -10.99
N PHE A 473 2.88 11.57 -10.25
CA PHE A 473 3.46 12.70 -9.53
C PHE A 473 4.97 12.83 -9.81
N GLU A 474 5.43 14.05 -9.96
CA GLU A 474 6.85 14.40 -10.11
C GLU A 474 7.12 15.76 -9.47
N SER A 475 8.27 15.91 -8.82
CA SER A 475 8.74 17.18 -8.26
C SER A 475 10.24 17.35 -8.45
N SER A 476 10.72 18.56 -8.19
CA SER A 476 12.16 18.85 -8.12
C SER A 476 12.89 18.14 -6.96
N ASN A 477 12.18 17.55 -5.99
CA ASN A 477 12.80 16.75 -4.93
C ASN A 477 12.82 15.25 -5.30
N PRO A 478 14.00 14.67 -5.57
CA PRO A 478 14.12 13.28 -6.00
C PRO A 478 13.66 12.26 -4.93
N LEU A 479 13.69 12.62 -3.64
CA LEU A 479 13.17 11.74 -2.59
C LEU A 479 11.67 11.60 -2.68
N PHE A 480 10.92 12.66 -2.98
CA PHE A 480 9.47 12.57 -3.06
C PHE A 480 9.05 11.71 -4.26
N ASN A 481 9.76 11.87 -5.38
CA ASN A 481 9.58 11.02 -6.56
C ASN A 481 9.88 9.55 -6.22
N ARG A 482 10.93 9.31 -5.42
CA ARG A 482 11.28 7.97 -4.96
C ARG A 482 10.24 7.37 -4.02
N ILE A 483 9.76 8.12 -3.04
CA ILE A 483 8.71 7.68 -2.10
C ILE A 483 7.43 7.33 -2.86
N MET A 484 7.05 8.12 -3.87
CA MET A 484 5.90 7.83 -4.73
C MET A 484 6.08 6.48 -5.46
N THR A 485 7.26 6.25 -6.05
CA THR A 485 7.58 4.99 -6.74
C THR A 485 7.57 3.80 -5.78
N ASP A 486 8.16 3.95 -4.59
CA ASP A 486 8.20 2.90 -3.57
C ASP A 486 6.78 2.61 -3.06
N PHE A 487 5.90 3.62 -2.92
CA PHE A 487 4.50 3.44 -2.56
C PHE A 487 3.71 2.67 -3.61
N GLU A 488 3.72 3.11 -4.87
CA GLU A 488 2.97 2.44 -5.96
C GLU A 488 3.33 0.96 -6.02
N LYS A 489 4.64 0.69 -5.96
CA LYS A 489 5.16 -0.66 -5.94
C LYS A 489 4.70 -1.47 -4.73
N THR A 490 4.83 -0.90 -3.53
CA THR A 490 4.41 -1.57 -2.30
C THR A 490 2.89 -1.85 -2.30
N GLN A 491 2.10 -0.90 -2.80
CA GLN A 491 0.66 -1.04 -2.90
C GLN A 491 0.27 -2.15 -3.87
N LEU A 492 0.88 -2.21 -5.05
CA LEU A 492 0.67 -3.27 -6.03
C LEU A 492 1.14 -4.63 -5.50
N ASP A 493 2.31 -4.70 -4.87
CA ASP A 493 2.81 -5.93 -4.27
C ASP A 493 1.81 -6.54 -3.27
N ASN A 494 1.02 -5.69 -2.62
CA ASN A 494 -0.01 -6.02 -1.62
C ASN A 494 -1.43 -6.15 -2.19
N MET A 495 -1.60 -6.25 -3.51
CA MET A 495 -2.92 -6.43 -4.14
C MET A 495 -2.99 -7.79 -4.80
N HIS A 496 -3.56 -8.76 -4.08
CA HIS A 496 -3.79 -10.14 -4.52
C HIS A 496 -5.18 -10.61 -4.11
N GLY A 497 -5.88 -11.36 -4.97
CA GLY A 497 -7.22 -11.88 -4.71
C GLY A 497 -8.28 -10.79 -4.53
N GLY A 498 -8.05 -9.59 -5.07
CA GLY A 498 -8.98 -8.45 -4.98
C GLY A 498 -9.14 -7.89 -3.56
N VAL A 499 -8.08 -7.87 -2.76
CA VAL A 499 -8.02 -7.21 -1.43
C VAL A 499 -6.70 -6.45 -1.28
N THR A 500 -6.66 -5.41 -0.43
CA THR A 500 -5.39 -4.76 -0.05
C THR A 500 -4.81 -5.44 1.17
N THR A 501 -3.71 -6.18 1.02
CA THR A 501 -3.07 -6.87 2.15
C THR A 501 -2.17 -5.95 2.96
N ASP A 502 -1.90 -6.33 4.21
CA ASP A 502 -0.92 -5.69 5.09
C ASP A 502 0.51 -5.90 4.57
N CYS A 503 0.91 -7.16 4.36
CA CYS A 503 2.17 -7.54 3.75
C CYS A 503 1.98 -8.70 2.77
N PRO A 504 2.82 -8.83 1.74
CA PRO A 504 2.60 -9.81 0.67
C PRO A 504 3.22 -11.19 0.94
N HIS A 505 3.95 -11.38 2.05
CA HIS A 505 4.69 -12.62 2.37
C HIS A 505 4.16 -13.37 3.59
N ARG A 506 4.19 -12.78 4.79
CA ARG A 506 3.96 -13.54 6.04
C ARG A 506 2.49 -13.71 6.39
N GLU A 507 1.66 -12.69 6.22
CA GLU A 507 0.26 -12.68 6.69
C GLU A 507 -0.71 -12.66 5.52
N ARG A 508 -0.52 -11.72 4.58
CA ARG A 508 -1.29 -11.62 3.32
C ARG A 508 -2.77 -11.34 3.53
N ARG A 509 -3.12 -10.63 4.60
CA ARG A 509 -4.52 -10.46 5.01
C ARG A 509 -5.03 -9.09 4.62
N GLY A 510 -6.28 -9.02 4.17
CA GLY A 510 -6.97 -7.77 3.87
C GLY A 510 -7.27 -6.94 5.12
N TYR A 511 -6.24 -6.42 5.80
CA TYR A 511 -6.40 -5.59 7.00
C TYR A 511 -7.08 -4.27 6.64
N THR A 512 -8.22 -4.01 7.27
CA THR A 512 -9.11 -2.90 6.90
C THR A 512 -8.54 -1.54 7.27
N GLY A 513 -7.76 -1.44 8.35
CA GLY A 513 -7.06 -0.22 8.79
C GLY A 513 -5.97 0.21 7.82
N ASP A 514 -5.14 -0.73 7.37
CA ASP A 514 -4.09 -0.53 6.39
C ASP A 514 -4.66 -0.06 5.04
N GLY A 515 -5.69 -0.77 4.56
CA GLY A 515 -6.36 -0.39 3.31
C GLY A 515 -7.09 0.95 3.40
N GLN A 516 -7.76 1.26 4.52
CA GLN A 516 -8.51 2.52 4.63
C GLN A 516 -7.61 3.75 4.81
N ILE A 517 -6.51 3.64 5.54
CA ILE A 517 -5.58 4.76 5.71
C ILE A 517 -4.82 5.08 4.41
N ALA A 518 -4.48 4.05 3.62
CA ALA A 518 -3.85 4.21 2.31
C ALA A 518 -4.82 4.58 1.17
N ALA A 519 -6.14 4.50 1.40
CA ALA A 519 -7.16 4.56 0.34
C ALA A 519 -7.08 5.83 -0.53
N GLN A 520 -6.84 7.00 0.06
CA GLN A 520 -6.72 8.23 -0.73
C GLN A 520 -5.50 8.19 -1.67
N ALA A 521 -4.36 7.70 -1.17
CA ALA A 521 -3.15 7.58 -1.96
C ALA A 521 -3.33 6.54 -3.08
N ALA A 522 -3.96 5.39 -2.76
CA ALA A 522 -4.28 4.36 -3.75
C ALA A 522 -5.23 4.89 -4.83
N ILE A 523 -6.29 5.64 -4.48
CA ILE A 523 -7.22 6.26 -5.44
C ILE A 523 -6.49 7.20 -6.40
N PHE A 524 -5.58 8.05 -5.90
CA PHE A 524 -4.84 8.96 -6.77
C PHE A 524 -3.86 8.24 -7.70
N SER A 525 -3.36 7.08 -7.29
CA SER A 525 -2.27 6.38 -7.99
C SER A 525 -2.78 5.31 -8.96
N LEU A 526 -3.84 4.60 -8.59
CA LEU A 526 -4.32 3.38 -9.25
C LEU A 526 -5.84 3.45 -9.50
N ASP A 527 -6.32 2.73 -10.52
CA ASP A 527 -7.75 2.59 -10.79
C ASP A 527 -8.39 1.65 -9.77
N MET A 528 -8.88 2.24 -8.68
CA MET A 528 -9.45 1.49 -7.57
C MET A 528 -10.97 1.27 -7.67
N ARG A 529 -11.61 1.66 -8.79
CA ARG A 529 -13.08 1.72 -8.87
C ARG A 529 -13.76 0.37 -8.71
N SER A 530 -13.42 -0.60 -9.56
CA SER A 530 -13.95 -1.98 -9.48
C SER A 530 -13.31 -2.77 -8.33
N PHE A 531 -12.04 -2.49 -8.02
CA PHE A 531 -11.31 -3.12 -6.93
C PHE A 531 -11.97 -2.87 -5.57
N TYR A 532 -12.15 -1.60 -5.17
CA TYR A 532 -12.81 -1.27 -3.90
C TYR A 532 -14.30 -1.64 -3.91
N THR A 533 -14.98 -1.60 -5.06
CA THR A 533 -16.36 -2.12 -5.15
C THR A 533 -16.44 -3.58 -4.71
N LYS A 534 -15.45 -4.42 -5.07
CA LYS A 534 -15.38 -5.81 -4.61
C LYS A 534 -14.99 -5.90 -3.15
N TRP A 535 -13.93 -5.24 -2.72
CA TRP A 535 -13.45 -5.38 -1.34
C TRP A 535 -14.44 -4.85 -0.29
N LEU A 536 -15.21 -3.80 -0.62
CA LEU A 536 -16.31 -3.32 0.23
C LEU A 536 -17.41 -4.37 0.42
N ASN A 537 -17.66 -5.21 -0.58
CA ASN A 537 -18.54 -6.36 -0.41
C ASN A 537 -17.95 -7.37 0.56
N ASP A 538 -16.64 -7.63 0.51
CA ASP A 538 -15.98 -8.55 1.44
C ASP A 538 -16.03 -8.03 2.89
N ILE A 539 -15.85 -6.72 3.10
CA ILE A 539 -15.96 -6.08 4.42
C ILE A 539 -17.39 -6.23 4.95
N ALA A 540 -18.39 -5.97 4.10
CA ALA A 540 -19.80 -6.16 4.47
C ALA A 540 -20.14 -7.63 4.73
N ASP A 541 -19.63 -8.56 3.92
CA ASP A 541 -19.82 -9.99 4.09
C ASP A 541 -19.17 -10.50 5.38
N SER A 542 -18.07 -9.88 5.81
CA SER A 542 -17.37 -10.19 7.05
C SER A 542 -18.02 -9.58 8.30
N GLN A 543 -19.08 -8.78 8.15
CA GLN A 543 -19.82 -8.24 9.28
C GLN A 543 -20.62 -9.34 9.98
N ASN A 544 -20.51 -9.42 11.31
CA ASN A 544 -21.33 -10.30 12.11
C ASN A 544 -22.81 -9.87 12.01
N SER A 545 -23.66 -10.76 11.50
CA SER A 545 -25.08 -10.46 11.25
C SER A 545 -25.93 -10.32 12.53
N GLU A 546 -25.40 -10.59 13.72
CA GLU A 546 -26.11 -10.39 14.98
C GLU A 546 -25.62 -9.14 15.70
N THR A 547 -24.30 -8.98 15.86
CA THR A 547 -23.72 -7.91 16.68
C THR A 547 -23.41 -6.63 15.90
N GLY A 548 -23.19 -6.71 14.59
CA GLY A 548 -22.69 -5.59 13.77
C GLY A 548 -21.18 -5.39 13.79
N LEU A 549 -20.44 -6.21 14.55
CA LEU A 549 -18.98 -6.22 14.58
C LEU A 549 -18.41 -6.51 13.19
N ILE A 550 -17.37 -5.77 12.81
CA ILE A 550 -16.59 -6.00 11.59
C ILE A 550 -15.16 -6.32 12.02
N PRO A 551 -14.58 -7.47 11.64
CA PRO A 551 -13.23 -7.83 12.06
C PRO A 551 -12.16 -6.96 11.39
N ASN A 552 -10.93 -7.02 11.91
CA ASN A 552 -9.78 -6.28 11.36
C ASN A 552 -9.41 -6.70 9.94
N THR A 553 -9.87 -7.87 9.47
CA THR A 553 -9.52 -8.43 8.16
C THR A 553 -10.77 -8.81 7.39
N ALA A 554 -10.80 -8.48 6.10
CA ALA A 554 -11.89 -8.83 5.20
C ALA A 554 -11.33 -9.29 3.84
N PRO A 555 -11.70 -10.48 3.33
CA PRO A 555 -12.42 -11.55 4.02
C PRO A 555 -11.71 -11.98 5.31
N PHE A 556 -12.46 -12.54 6.26
CA PHE A 556 -11.91 -12.80 7.59
C PHE A 556 -10.94 -13.99 7.58
N HIS A 557 -9.67 -13.74 7.90
CA HIS A 557 -8.59 -14.74 7.89
C HIS A 557 -7.78 -14.76 9.19
N ASN A 558 -8.44 -14.60 10.34
CA ASN A 558 -7.83 -14.56 11.68
C ASN A 558 -6.83 -13.41 11.87
N GLY A 559 -7.33 -12.17 12.07
CA GLY A 559 -6.49 -10.96 12.25
C GLY A 559 -6.93 -10.03 13.39
N GLY A 560 -7.68 -10.54 14.37
CA GLY A 560 -8.21 -9.76 15.50
C GLY A 560 -9.70 -9.42 15.38
N GLN A 561 -10.24 -8.78 16.42
CA GLN A 561 -11.69 -8.68 16.68
C GLN A 561 -12.38 -7.44 16.09
N GLY A 562 -11.65 -6.52 15.44
CA GLY A 562 -12.25 -5.37 14.76
C GLY A 562 -12.13 -4.05 15.52
N SER A 563 -10.91 -3.51 15.62
CA SER A 563 -10.67 -2.22 16.25
C SER A 563 -11.37 -1.09 15.50
N VAL A 564 -11.82 -0.05 16.21
CA VAL A 564 -12.64 1.02 15.61
C VAL A 564 -11.95 1.66 14.43
N ALA A 565 -10.64 1.93 14.52
CA ALA A 565 -9.90 2.55 13.42
C ALA A 565 -9.73 1.62 12.20
N TRP A 566 -9.80 0.29 12.36
CA TRP A 566 -9.77 -0.67 11.26
C TRP A 566 -11.16 -0.85 10.66
N ALA A 567 -12.14 -1.20 11.49
CA ALA A 567 -13.52 -1.48 11.09
C ALA A 567 -14.24 -0.26 10.49
N SER A 568 -13.78 0.97 10.78
CA SER A 568 -14.27 2.21 10.15
C SER A 568 -14.11 2.24 8.62
N ALA A 569 -13.33 1.33 8.03
CA ALA A 569 -13.24 1.14 6.59
C ALA A 569 -14.61 0.99 5.90
N ILE A 570 -15.61 0.38 6.56
CA ILE A 570 -16.98 0.23 6.02
C ILE A 570 -17.72 1.56 5.82
N ILE A 571 -17.24 2.65 6.43
CA ILE A 571 -17.79 4.01 6.30
C ILE A 571 -16.85 4.89 5.47
N ILE A 572 -15.55 4.84 5.77
CA ILE A 572 -14.54 5.74 5.19
C ILE A 572 -14.30 5.45 3.71
N ILE A 573 -14.12 4.19 3.32
CA ILE A 573 -13.85 3.84 1.91
C ILE A 573 -15.09 4.13 1.03
N PRO A 574 -16.33 3.81 1.41
CA PRO A 574 -17.50 4.22 0.64
C PRO A 574 -17.64 5.74 0.51
N TYR A 575 -17.33 6.49 1.57
CA TYR A 575 -17.29 7.95 1.49
C TYR A 575 -16.25 8.44 0.48
N TYR A 576 -15.06 7.85 0.43
CA TYR A 576 -14.06 8.18 -0.60
C TYR A 576 -14.50 7.77 -2.01
N MET A 577 -15.15 6.62 -2.18
CA MET A 577 -15.74 6.23 -3.48
C MET A 577 -16.77 7.26 -3.97
N TYR A 578 -17.57 7.81 -3.07
CA TYR A 578 -18.44 8.93 -3.36
C TYR A 578 -17.66 10.21 -3.67
N LEU A 579 -16.74 10.63 -2.81
CA LEU A 579 -16.03 11.90 -2.94
C LEU A 579 -15.16 11.97 -4.22
N TYR A 580 -14.43 10.90 -4.53
CA TYR A 580 -13.46 10.86 -5.63
C TYR A 580 -14.05 10.36 -6.96
N TYR A 581 -15.08 9.50 -6.92
CA TYR A 581 -15.70 8.95 -8.13
C TYR A 581 -17.17 9.35 -8.32
N GLY A 582 -17.84 9.95 -7.34
CA GLY A 582 -19.26 10.32 -7.43
C GLY A 582 -20.23 9.14 -7.23
N ASP A 583 -19.76 8.01 -6.71
CA ASP A 583 -20.55 6.78 -6.61
C ASP A 583 -21.53 6.77 -5.42
N VAL A 584 -22.74 7.30 -5.65
CA VAL A 584 -23.84 7.27 -4.67
C VAL A 584 -24.41 5.85 -4.47
N ARG A 585 -24.28 4.95 -5.46
CA ARG A 585 -24.84 3.58 -5.36
C ARG A 585 -24.09 2.79 -4.29
N ILE A 586 -22.78 2.95 -4.18
CA ILE A 586 -21.97 2.33 -3.12
C ILE A 586 -22.44 2.75 -1.73
N LEU A 587 -22.70 4.05 -1.52
CA LEU A 587 -23.25 4.53 -0.25
C LEU A 587 -24.58 3.85 0.06
N LYS A 588 -25.51 3.85 -0.89
CA LYS A 588 -26.83 3.24 -0.73
C LYS A 588 -26.77 1.75 -0.43
N LYS A 589 -25.90 1.01 -1.14
CA LYS A 589 -25.74 -0.45 -1.00
C LYS A 589 -25.24 -0.82 0.40
N HIS A 590 -24.27 -0.09 0.92
CA HIS A 590 -23.61 -0.43 2.19
C HIS A 590 -24.17 0.31 3.41
N TYR A 591 -25.08 1.27 3.23
CA TYR A 591 -25.71 2.01 4.33
C TYR A 591 -26.28 1.11 5.45
N PRO A 592 -26.98 -0.01 5.16
CA PRO A 592 -27.45 -0.89 6.23
C PRO A 592 -26.32 -1.49 7.09
N ALA A 593 -25.20 -1.85 6.48
CA ALA A 593 -24.03 -2.37 7.20
C ALA A 593 -23.37 -1.28 8.05
N MET A 594 -23.30 -0.04 7.54
CA MET A 594 -22.79 1.12 8.28
C MET A 594 -23.63 1.41 9.53
N ILE A 595 -24.96 1.44 9.41
CA ILE A 595 -25.87 1.64 10.54
C ILE A 595 -25.69 0.54 11.59
N LYS A 596 -25.59 -0.71 11.15
CA LYS A 596 -25.38 -1.84 12.04
C LYS A 596 -24.05 -1.76 12.79
N TYR A 597 -22.99 -1.33 12.11
CA TYR A 597 -21.69 -1.09 12.74
C TYR A 597 -21.74 0.06 13.76
N LEU A 598 -22.44 1.16 13.48
CA LEU A 598 -22.67 2.19 14.50
C LEU A 598 -23.46 1.66 15.70
N GLY A 599 -24.41 0.75 15.47
CA GLY A 599 -25.10 0.01 16.53
C GLY A 599 -24.14 -0.80 17.40
N TYR A 600 -23.16 -1.47 16.79
CA TYR A 600 -22.08 -2.15 17.51
C TYR A 600 -21.21 -1.17 18.32
N LEU A 601 -20.75 -0.08 17.72
CA LEU A 601 -19.96 0.95 18.41
C LEU A 601 -20.69 1.54 19.62
N ASN A 602 -22.02 1.68 19.55
CA ASN A 602 -22.82 2.14 20.68
C ASN A 602 -22.73 1.21 21.90
N THR A 603 -22.44 -0.09 21.70
CA THR A 603 -22.23 -1.05 22.80
C THR A 603 -20.85 -0.93 23.46
N LEU A 604 -19.90 -0.26 22.80
CA LEU A 604 -18.53 -0.04 23.29
C LEU A 604 -18.37 1.29 24.03
N LYS A 605 -19.43 2.12 24.09
CA LYS A 605 -19.38 3.41 24.76
C LYS A 605 -19.45 3.27 26.27
N ASP A 606 -18.72 4.14 26.95
CA ASP A 606 -18.90 4.36 28.38
C ASP A 606 -20.04 5.35 28.68
N ASN A 607 -20.21 5.69 29.96
CA ASN A 607 -21.25 6.61 30.42
C ASN A 607 -21.07 8.06 29.95
N ASP A 608 -19.86 8.46 29.54
CA ASP A 608 -19.59 9.78 28.98
C ASP A 608 -19.80 9.80 27.44
N GLY A 609 -20.09 8.64 26.82
CA GLY A 609 -20.32 8.51 25.38
C GLY A 609 -19.05 8.31 24.55
N LEU A 610 -17.93 7.92 25.16
CA LEU A 610 -16.66 7.66 24.50
C LEU A 610 -16.40 6.16 24.35
N ILE A 611 -15.68 5.78 23.29
CA ILE A 611 -15.33 4.37 23.04
C ILE A 611 -14.18 3.97 23.95
N VAL A 612 -14.35 2.88 24.70
CA VAL A 612 -13.35 2.36 25.67
C VAL A 612 -12.68 1.05 25.21
N GLU A 613 -12.49 0.89 23.91
CA GLU A 613 -11.74 -0.23 23.34
C GLU A 613 -10.22 -0.06 23.55
N GLU A 614 -9.53 -1.16 23.86
CA GLU A 614 -8.07 -1.21 24.13
C GLU A 614 -7.28 -1.97 23.04
N GLU A 615 -7.78 -2.01 21.80
CA GLU A 615 -7.15 -2.73 20.68
C GLU A 615 -6.01 -1.89 20.03
N LEU A 616 -5.78 -2.02 18.71
CA LEU A 616 -4.54 -1.63 18.01
C LEU A 616 -4.11 -0.14 18.12
N GLY A 617 -5.02 0.79 18.41
CA GLY A 617 -4.69 2.22 18.66
C GLY A 617 -3.87 2.89 17.55
N GLU A 618 -2.90 3.72 17.94
CA GLU A 618 -1.90 4.29 17.02
C GLU A 618 -0.76 3.27 16.84
N TRP A 619 -0.88 2.44 15.80
CA TRP A 619 0.06 1.36 15.52
C TRP A 619 1.45 1.85 15.07
N VAL A 620 2.51 1.23 15.61
CA VAL A 620 3.94 1.40 15.27
C VAL A 620 4.52 2.84 15.24
N PRO A 621 4.27 3.70 16.26
CA PRO A 621 5.03 4.94 16.40
C PRO A 621 6.53 4.63 16.62
N PRO A 622 7.45 5.54 16.27
CA PRO A 622 8.90 5.31 16.38
C PRO A 622 9.44 5.24 17.82
N ASP A 623 8.61 5.52 18.84
CA ASP A 623 8.98 5.53 20.27
C ASP A 623 7.89 4.78 21.07
N THR A 624 8.29 4.14 22.17
CA THR A 624 7.48 3.24 23.02
C THR A 624 6.36 3.93 23.79
N ARG A 625 6.32 5.27 23.84
CA ARG A 625 5.23 6.03 24.47
C ARG A 625 3.99 6.06 23.58
N VAL A 626 3.05 5.14 23.80
CA VAL A 626 1.86 4.97 22.95
C VAL A 626 0.71 5.86 23.43
N ILE A 627 -0.07 6.41 22.49
CA ILE A 627 -1.35 7.06 22.77
C ILE A 627 -2.36 5.99 23.18
N ASP A 628 -3.10 6.22 24.26
CA ASP A 628 -4.18 5.33 24.70
C ASP A 628 -5.10 4.93 23.52
N PRO A 629 -5.31 3.63 23.24
CA PRO A 629 -6.17 3.20 22.13
C PRO A 629 -7.59 3.78 22.19
N SER A 630 -8.16 3.99 23.38
CA SER A 630 -9.49 4.58 23.56
C SER A 630 -9.57 6.02 23.04
N PHE A 631 -8.46 6.76 23.11
CA PHE A 631 -8.34 8.10 22.52
C PHE A 631 -8.48 8.02 21.00
N VAL A 632 -7.75 7.10 20.36
CA VAL A 632 -7.79 6.93 18.90
C VAL A 632 -9.16 6.43 18.47
N SER A 633 -9.71 5.41 19.13
CA SER A 633 -11.04 4.87 18.82
C SER A 633 -12.15 5.91 19.00
N SER A 634 -12.10 6.74 20.04
CA SER A 634 -13.07 7.83 20.23
C SER A 634 -12.94 8.94 19.18
N ALA A 635 -11.72 9.26 18.76
CA ALA A 635 -11.50 10.22 17.69
C ALA A 635 -12.03 9.71 16.34
N PHE A 636 -11.78 8.43 16.01
CA PHE A 636 -12.34 7.80 14.82
C PHE A 636 -13.87 7.66 14.89
N TYR A 637 -14.46 7.38 16.05
CA TYR A 637 -15.91 7.36 16.23
C TYR A 637 -16.53 8.72 15.87
N TYR A 638 -15.96 9.82 16.38
CA TYR A 638 -16.39 11.16 15.98
C TYR A 638 -16.24 11.40 14.47
N TYR A 639 -15.11 10.99 13.89
CA TYR A 639 -14.86 11.14 12.46
C TYR A 639 -15.91 10.40 11.62
N VAL A 640 -16.21 9.13 11.93
CA VAL A 640 -17.20 8.37 11.17
C VAL A 640 -18.63 8.86 11.37
N LEU A 641 -18.98 9.45 12.53
CA LEU A 641 -20.28 10.12 12.70
C LEU A 641 -20.43 11.32 11.76
N LYS A 642 -19.38 12.13 11.58
CA LYS A 642 -19.39 13.22 10.58
C LYS A 642 -19.58 12.69 9.17
N GLN A 643 -18.89 11.60 8.81
CA GLN A 643 -19.07 10.99 7.49
C GLN A 643 -20.48 10.43 7.32
N MET A 644 -21.02 9.76 8.33
CA MET A 644 -22.38 9.24 8.32
C MET A 644 -23.44 10.34 8.23
N ALA A 645 -23.22 11.52 8.83
CA ALA A 645 -24.10 12.67 8.66
C ALA A 645 -24.16 13.14 7.19
N VAL A 646 -23.02 13.17 6.50
CA VAL A 646 -22.94 13.51 5.06
C VAL A 646 -23.59 12.43 4.22
N ILE A 647 -23.23 11.16 4.43
CA ILE A 647 -23.78 10.00 3.71
C ILE A 647 -25.31 9.96 3.85
N ALA A 648 -25.84 10.10 5.06
CA ALA A 648 -27.27 10.13 5.32
C ALA A 648 -27.95 11.30 4.58
N GLY A 649 -27.33 12.48 4.55
CA GLY A 649 -27.80 13.62 3.77
C GLY A 649 -27.88 13.34 2.26
N VAL A 650 -26.81 12.76 1.68
CA VAL A 650 -26.76 12.35 0.26
C VAL A 650 -27.83 11.30 -0.07
N LEU A 651 -28.17 10.43 0.88
CA LEU A 651 -29.20 9.40 0.73
C LEU A 651 -30.61 9.85 1.15
N GLU A 652 -30.81 11.15 1.39
CA GLU A 652 -32.08 11.75 1.81
C GLU A 652 -32.64 11.16 3.12
N LYS A 653 -31.76 10.73 4.03
CA LYS A 653 -32.05 10.26 5.40
C LYS A 653 -31.84 11.40 6.40
N THR A 654 -32.70 12.40 6.35
CA THR A 654 -32.55 13.65 7.12
C THR A 654 -32.53 13.47 8.64
N ASP A 655 -33.33 12.52 9.16
CA ASP A 655 -33.41 12.23 10.59
C ASP A 655 -32.11 11.58 11.09
N ASP A 656 -31.59 10.59 10.36
CA ASP A 656 -30.31 9.96 10.63
C ASP A 656 -29.17 10.99 10.58
N SER A 657 -29.14 11.85 9.55
CA SER A 657 -28.13 12.91 9.42
C SER A 657 -28.14 13.84 10.64
N SER A 658 -29.32 14.30 11.06
CA SER A 658 -29.48 15.16 12.23
C SER A 658 -29.05 14.45 13.53
N SER A 659 -29.39 13.16 13.68
CA SER A 659 -28.99 12.34 14.81
C SER A 659 -27.47 12.17 14.88
N PHE A 660 -26.80 11.93 13.76
CA PHE A 660 -25.34 11.79 13.73
C PHE A 660 -24.63 13.10 14.01
N ILE A 661 -25.16 14.24 13.57
CA ILE A 661 -24.63 15.58 13.90
C ILE A 661 -24.70 15.82 15.41
N GLU A 662 -25.83 15.52 16.05
CA GLU A 662 -25.97 15.74 17.50
C GLU A 662 -25.11 14.76 18.31
N GLU A 663 -25.03 13.49 17.92
CA GLU A 663 -24.13 12.53 18.57
C GLU A 663 -22.66 12.94 18.42
N ALA A 664 -22.23 13.38 17.23
CA ALA A 664 -20.87 13.88 17.03
C ALA A 664 -20.57 15.07 17.95
N LYS A 665 -21.51 16.01 18.12
CA LYS A 665 -21.37 17.13 19.05
C LYS A 665 -21.22 16.66 20.50
N ASN A 666 -21.98 15.66 20.94
CA ASN A 666 -21.85 15.08 22.28
C ASN A 666 -20.48 14.42 22.48
N VAL A 667 -20.04 13.61 21.52
CA VAL A 667 -18.70 12.97 21.54
C VAL A 667 -17.60 14.03 21.59
N LYS A 668 -17.70 15.11 20.79
CA LYS A 668 -16.73 16.23 20.83
C LYS A 668 -16.64 16.86 22.21
N GLN A 669 -17.77 17.06 22.90
CA GLN A 669 -17.77 17.62 24.25
C GLN A 669 -17.13 16.66 25.26
N ALA A 670 -17.50 15.39 25.23
CA ALA A 670 -16.95 14.36 26.13
C ALA A 670 -15.44 14.16 25.90
N PHE A 671 -15.02 14.12 24.64
CA PHE A 671 -13.61 13.96 24.24
C PHE A 671 -12.74 15.09 24.78
N ASN A 672 -13.18 16.34 24.59
CA ASN A 672 -12.46 17.51 25.11
C ASN A 672 -12.43 17.53 26.63
N LYS A 673 -13.52 17.19 27.31
CA LYS A 673 -13.55 17.10 28.77
C LYS A 673 -12.53 16.09 29.31
N ARG A 674 -12.32 14.98 28.60
CA ARG A 674 -11.44 13.89 29.05
C ARG A 674 -9.98 14.07 28.67
N TYR A 675 -9.71 14.50 27.45
CA TYR A 675 -8.36 14.38 26.87
C TYR A 675 -7.66 15.71 26.59
N LEU A 676 -8.37 16.85 26.57
CA LEU A 676 -7.74 18.16 26.46
C LEU A 676 -7.10 18.52 27.81
N ILE A 677 -5.86 19.01 27.78
CA ILE A 677 -5.18 19.63 28.92
C ILE A 677 -5.15 21.13 28.66
N PRO A 678 -6.13 21.91 29.18
CA PRO A 678 -6.35 23.30 28.77
C PRO A 678 -5.13 24.19 29.03
N GLU A 679 -4.43 23.98 30.14
CA GLU A 679 -3.29 24.78 30.56
C GLU A 679 -2.07 24.60 29.65
N LYS A 680 -2.01 23.49 28.91
CA LYS A 680 -0.92 23.16 27.98
C LYS A 680 -1.30 23.39 26.52
N TYR A 681 -2.57 23.65 26.22
CA TYR A 681 -3.10 23.61 24.85
C TYR A 681 -2.65 22.34 24.11
N SER A 682 -2.81 21.19 24.76
CA SER A 682 -2.35 19.90 24.26
C SER A 682 -3.30 18.80 24.68
N TYR A 683 -3.35 17.73 23.90
CA TYR A 683 -4.12 16.54 24.23
C TYR A 683 -3.22 15.41 24.72
N SER A 684 -3.77 14.54 25.58
CA SER A 684 -3.15 13.30 26.06
C SER A 684 -1.67 13.49 26.45
N ILE A 685 -0.76 12.67 25.92
CA ILE A 685 0.68 12.71 26.20
C ILE A 685 1.45 13.78 25.42
N GLY A 686 0.78 14.61 24.62
CA GLY A 686 1.39 15.76 23.92
C GLY A 686 2.34 15.45 22.76
N ARG A 687 2.30 14.23 22.21
CA ARG A 687 2.99 13.85 20.95
C ARG A 687 2.29 14.45 19.72
N GLN A 688 2.86 14.30 18.52
CA GLN A 688 2.19 14.79 17.29
C GLN A 688 0.82 14.14 17.15
N GLY A 689 0.74 12.81 17.20
CA GLY A 689 -0.53 12.06 17.06
C GLY A 689 -1.63 12.55 18.01
N ALA A 690 -1.27 12.83 19.26
CA ALA A 690 -2.21 13.28 20.29
C ALA A 690 -2.86 14.62 19.94
N ASN A 691 -2.11 15.53 19.32
CA ASN A 691 -2.65 16.81 18.87
C ASN A 691 -3.22 16.72 17.44
N ILE A 692 -2.80 15.76 16.64
CA ILE A 692 -3.19 15.64 15.23
C ILE A 692 -4.60 15.11 15.06
N PHE A 693 -5.01 14.05 15.76
CA PHE A 693 -6.37 13.52 15.59
C PHE A 693 -7.43 14.58 15.91
N PRO A 694 -7.32 15.35 17.01
CA PRO A 694 -8.31 16.39 17.29
C PRO A 694 -8.30 17.54 16.29
N LEU A 695 -7.13 17.95 15.78
CA LEU A 695 -7.02 19.00 14.76
C LEU A 695 -7.56 18.54 13.40
N ALA A 696 -7.21 17.33 12.98
CA ALA A 696 -7.60 16.76 11.69
C ALA A 696 -9.11 16.51 11.61
N PHE A 697 -9.69 15.93 12.67
CA PHE A 697 -11.12 15.63 12.68
C PHE A 697 -11.99 16.82 13.11
N GLU A 698 -11.37 17.91 13.59
CA GLU A 698 -12.04 19.13 14.09
C GLU A 698 -12.74 18.95 15.44
N LEU A 699 -12.13 18.14 16.33
CA LEU A 699 -12.55 18.00 17.74
C LEU A 699 -12.11 19.18 18.60
N VAL A 700 -11.07 19.93 18.21
CA VAL A 700 -10.60 21.08 19.01
C VAL A 700 -11.70 22.16 19.10
N PRO A 701 -11.91 22.79 20.28
CA PRO A 701 -12.73 23.98 20.37
C PRO A 701 -12.16 25.12 19.52
N GLU A 702 -13.02 25.79 18.74
CA GLU A 702 -12.59 26.77 17.74
C GLU A 702 -11.73 27.90 18.33
N ASN A 703 -12.05 28.35 19.55
CA ASN A 703 -11.37 29.44 20.24
C ASN A 703 -9.94 29.11 20.73
N ILE A 704 -9.53 27.84 20.72
CA ILE A 704 -8.18 27.42 21.12
C ILE A 704 -7.41 26.67 20.00
N THR A 705 -7.97 26.62 18.79
CA THR A 705 -7.41 25.84 17.68
C THR A 705 -6.01 26.30 17.30
N GLU A 706 -5.77 27.62 17.23
CA GLU A 706 -4.45 28.19 16.92
C GLU A 706 -3.41 27.87 18.00
N GLN A 707 -3.81 27.83 19.27
CA GLN A 707 -2.92 27.55 20.39
C GLN A 707 -2.49 26.07 20.40
N VAL A 708 -3.43 25.16 20.16
CA VAL A 708 -3.13 23.72 20.03
C VAL A 708 -2.25 23.47 18.80
N PHE A 709 -2.57 24.10 17.67
CA PHE A 709 -1.73 24.04 16.48
C PHE A 709 -0.32 24.60 16.74
N GLY A 710 -0.22 25.73 17.46
CA GLY A 710 1.06 26.29 17.87
C GLY A 710 1.88 25.37 18.79
N THR A 711 1.22 24.58 19.65
CA THR A 711 1.89 23.54 20.45
C THR A 711 2.44 22.41 19.58
N LEU A 712 1.66 21.93 18.60
CA LEU A 712 2.12 20.95 17.63
C LEU A 712 3.34 21.47 16.84
N VAL A 713 3.27 22.70 16.33
CA VAL A 713 4.37 23.35 15.60
C VAL A 713 5.64 23.40 16.43
N ARG A 714 5.57 23.88 17.69
CA ARG A 714 6.74 23.91 18.59
C ARG A 714 7.29 22.51 18.87
N HIS A 715 6.43 21.51 19.02
CA HIS A 715 6.84 20.13 19.21
C HIS A 715 7.59 19.59 17.99
N ILE A 716 7.14 19.89 16.77
CA ILE A 716 7.85 19.50 15.54
C ILE A 716 9.18 20.25 15.44
N GLU A 717 9.17 21.58 15.55
CA GLU A 717 10.36 22.40 15.34
C GLU A 717 11.46 22.12 16.37
N SER A 718 11.10 21.95 17.64
CA SER A 718 12.07 21.85 18.74
C SER A 718 12.09 20.49 19.44
N GLY A 719 10.95 19.82 19.56
CA GLY A 719 10.82 18.54 20.26
C GLY A 719 11.34 17.37 19.42
N THR A 720 10.82 17.20 18.20
CA THR A 720 11.22 16.15 17.25
C THR A 720 12.23 16.63 16.22
N LYS A 721 12.57 17.92 16.23
CA LYS A 721 13.55 18.55 15.33
C LYS A 721 13.24 18.29 13.85
N GLY A 722 11.95 18.33 13.50
CA GLY A 722 11.47 18.10 12.15
C GLY A 722 11.29 16.63 11.75
N HIS A 723 11.25 15.68 12.70
CA HIS A 723 10.96 14.26 12.45
C HIS A 723 9.54 13.85 12.81
N PHE A 724 9.06 12.76 12.21
CA PHE A 724 7.81 12.12 12.62
C PHE A 724 7.92 11.53 14.02
N ASP A 725 6.86 11.63 14.81
CA ASP A 725 6.69 10.81 16.02
C ASP A 725 5.35 10.08 16.05
N THR A 726 4.68 9.98 14.89
CA THR A 726 3.39 9.31 14.70
C THR A 726 3.54 7.85 14.31
N GLY A 727 2.53 7.06 14.65
CA GLY A 727 2.28 5.75 14.06
C GLY A 727 1.40 5.87 12.81
N MET A 728 1.06 4.73 12.20
CA MET A 728 0.33 4.62 10.94
C MET A 728 -0.85 5.60 10.82
N MET A 729 -1.73 5.61 11.84
CA MET A 729 -2.98 6.35 11.79
C MET A 729 -2.78 7.87 11.81
N GLY A 730 -1.75 8.37 12.50
CA GLY A 730 -1.48 9.82 12.64
C GLY A 730 -0.64 10.40 11.50
N THR A 731 0.21 9.58 10.87
CA THR A 731 1.20 10.01 9.88
C THR A 731 0.64 10.79 8.68
N PRO A 732 -0.43 10.37 7.97
CA PRO A 732 -0.94 11.18 6.85
C PRO A 732 -1.57 12.49 7.34
N TYR A 733 -2.28 12.47 8.47
CA TYR A 733 -2.98 13.65 8.98
C TYR A 733 -2.03 14.75 9.47
N VAL A 734 -0.79 14.43 9.85
CA VAL A 734 0.18 15.48 10.22
C VAL A 734 0.46 16.41 9.05
N LEU A 735 0.60 15.86 7.84
CA LEU A 735 0.85 16.64 6.62
C LEU A 735 -0.39 17.46 6.23
N GLU A 736 -1.57 16.86 6.34
CA GLU A 736 -2.83 17.54 6.04
C GLU A 736 -3.09 18.72 7.00
N VAL A 737 -2.93 18.50 8.31
CA VAL A 737 -3.12 19.55 9.33
C VAL A 737 -2.10 20.67 9.15
N LEU A 738 -0.81 20.36 9.00
CA LEU A 738 0.22 21.38 8.77
C LEU A 738 -0.09 22.23 7.54
N THR A 739 -0.53 21.61 6.44
CA THR A 739 -0.89 22.32 5.22
C THR A 739 -2.15 23.17 5.39
N LYS A 740 -3.21 22.61 5.99
CA LYS A 740 -4.49 23.29 6.25
C LYS A 740 -4.30 24.57 7.07
N TYR A 741 -3.40 24.54 8.05
CA TYR A 741 -3.13 25.67 8.95
C TYR A 741 -1.89 26.50 8.55
N GLY A 742 -1.47 26.44 7.28
CA GLY A 742 -0.51 27.39 6.71
C GLY A 742 0.97 27.13 7.04
N ARG A 743 1.32 25.89 7.41
CA ARG A 743 2.70 25.39 7.59
C ARG A 743 3.09 24.26 6.63
N PRO A 744 2.90 24.40 5.30
CA PRO A 744 3.35 23.39 4.33
C PRO A 744 4.88 23.22 4.33
N ASP A 745 5.63 24.20 4.83
CA ASP A 745 7.08 24.13 5.06
C ASP A 745 7.47 23.05 6.07
N LEU A 746 6.67 22.84 7.11
CA LEU A 746 6.91 21.76 8.07
C LEU A 746 6.48 20.40 7.53
N ALA A 747 5.43 20.34 6.72
CA ALA A 747 5.05 19.11 6.02
C ALA A 747 6.18 18.67 5.06
N TYR A 748 6.76 19.62 4.31
CA TYR A 748 7.96 19.38 3.51
C TYR A 748 9.15 18.93 4.37
N THR A 749 9.39 19.61 5.49
CA THR A 749 10.49 19.29 6.42
C THR A 749 10.41 17.84 6.88
N LEU A 750 9.24 17.39 7.37
CA LEU A 750 9.02 16.01 7.82
C LEU A 750 9.30 14.99 6.72
N MET A 751 8.79 15.23 5.52
CA MET A 751 8.94 14.33 4.38
C MET A 751 10.36 14.28 3.81
N ASN A 752 11.17 15.34 3.99
CA ASN A 752 12.50 15.44 3.41
C ASN A 752 13.64 15.03 4.38
N GLN A 753 13.31 14.58 5.60
CA GLN A 753 14.31 14.04 6.53
C GLN A 753 15.01 12.79 5.97
N ARG A 754 16.24 12.57 6.44
CA ARG A 754 17.16 11.53 5.94
C ARG A 754 17.69 10.60 7.01
N ASP A 755 17.65 11.03 8.27
CA ASP A 755 17.96 10.22 9.43
C ASP A 755 16.69 9.76 10.16
N TYR A 756 16.88 8.87 11.13
CA TYR A 756 15.78 8.19 11.81
C TYR A 756 15.00 9.15 12.73
N PRO A 757 13.65 9.08 12.78
CA PRO A 757 12.76 8.27 11.93
C PRO A 757 12.28 9.06 10.69
N SER A 758 12.49 8.51 9.49
CA SER A 758 12.00 9.11 8.24
C SER A 758 11.94 8.11 7.08
N PHE A 759 11.20 8.46 6.02
CA PHE A 759 11.25 7.71 4.76
C PHE A 759 12.64 7.76 4.11
N GLY A 760 13.32 8.91 4.20
CA GLY A 760 14.69 9.05 3.71
C GLY A 760 15.64 8.09 4.41
N TYR A 761 15.50 7.90 5.73
CA TYR A 761 16.30 6.92 6.46
C TYR A 761 16.16 5.50 5.91
N ASN A 762 14.92 5.05 5.65
CA ASN A 762 14.67 3.72 5.09
C ASN A 762 15.36 3.57 3.72
N ILE A 763 15.24 4.58 2.85
CA ILE A 763 15.85 4.59 1.52
C ILE A 763 17.39 4.60 1.60
N GLU A 764 17.98 5.40 2.50
CA GLU A 764 19.44 5.42 2.74
C GLU A 764 19.95 4.08 3.31
N LYS A 765 19.09 3.31 3.99
CA LYS A 765 19.36 1.92 4.43
C LYS A 765 19.10 0.86 3.35
N GLY A 766 18.73 1.27 2.14
CA GLY A 766 18.58 0.38 0.98
C GLY A 766 17.18 -0.14 0.71
N ALA A 767 16.14 0.44 1.35
CA ALA A 767 14.76 0.13 1.05
C ALA A 767 14.44 0.29 -0.44
N THR A 768 13.67 -0.65 -0.99
CA THR A 768 13.14 -0.59 -2.37
C THR A 768 11.61 -0.61 -2.45
N THR A 769 10.98 -0.60 -1.28
CA THR A 769 9.55 -0.63 -0.98
C THR A 769 9.37 0.03 0.39
N LEU A 770 8.14 0.32 0.80
CA LEU A 770 7.86 0.90 2.11
C LEU A 770 7.86 -0.17 3.20
N TRP A 771 8.46 0.16 4.34
CA TRP A 771 8.59 -0.74 5.49
C TRP A 771 7.42 -0.58 6.46
N GLU A 772 7.14 -1.63 7.23
CA GLU A 772 6.11 -1.65 8.28
C GLU A 772 6.49 -0.84 9.51
N THR A 773 7.77 -0.77 9.86
CA THR A 773 8.25 0.00 11.01
C THR A 773 9.32 0.98 10.56
N TRP A 774 9.38 2.13 11.24
CA TRP A 774 10.41 3.14 11.02
C TRP A 774 11.84 2.62 11.18
N THR A 775 12.02 1.53 11.93
CA THR A 775 13.33 0.90 12.17
C THR A 775 13.71 -0.16 11.14
N GLY A 776 12.77 -0.62 10.30
CA GLY A 776 13.00 -1.77 9.40
C GLY A 776 13.17 -3.10 10.15
N LYS A 777 12.53 -3.25 11.31
CA LYS A 777 12.63 -4.51 12.07
C LYS A 777 11.58 -5.55 11.69
N ASP A 778 10.56 -5.19 10.90
CA ASP A 778 9.43 -6.05 10.54
C ASP A 778 9.30 -6.19 9.02
N SER A 779 8.10 -6.19 8.42
CA SER A 779 7.96 -6.35 6.96
C SER A 779 8.65 -5.20 6.22
N HIS A 780 9.33 -5.52 5.11
CA HIS A 780 9.91 -4.52 4.21
C HIS A 780 9.03 -4.23 2.99
N SER A 781 7.78 -4.69 2.99
CA SER A 781 6.74 -4.31 2.04
C SER A 781 5.39 -4.18 2.78
N HIS A 782 5.04 -2.94 3.15
CA HIS A 782 3.82 -2.60 3.90
C HIS A 782 3.25 -1.25 3.44
N PRO A 783 2.00 -1.17 2.95
CA PRO A 783 1.52 0.00 2.20
C PRO A 783 1.13 1.19 3.09
N MET A 784 0.89 0.98 4.37
CA MET A 784 0.19 1.93 5.24
C MET A 784 0.85 3.32 5.38
N PHE A 785 2.19 3.37 5.49
CA PHE A 785 2.91 4.64 5.57
C PHE A 785 2.92 5.39 4.23
N GLY A 786 2.60 4.70 3.13
CA GLY A 786 2.43 5.30 1.82
C GLY A 786 1.20 6.21 1.70
N SER A 787 0.31 6.20 2.69
CA SER A 787 -0.81 7.15 2.82
C SER A 787 -0.40 8.62 2.67
N VAL A 788 0.85 8.96 3.04
CA VAL A 788 1.43 10.31 2.84
C VAL A 788 1.48 10.74 1.36
N CYS A 789 1.52 9.80 0.41
CA CYS A 789 1.59 10.13 -1.01
C CYS A 789 0.32 10.84 -1.51
N ALA A 790 -0.82 10.71 -0.82
CA ALA A 790 -2.00 11.53 -1.10
C ALA A 790 -1.70 13.04 -0.97
N TRP A 791 -0.80 13.42 -0.06
CA TRP A 791 -0.38 14.81 0.13
C TRP A 791 0.44 15.36 -1.06
N PHE A 792 1.13 14.50 -1.83
CA PHE A 792 1.81 14.93 -3.05
C PHE A 792 0.82 15.47 -4.09
N PHE A 793 -0.32 14.80 -4.27
CA PHE A 793 -1.40 15.26 -5.14
C PHE A 793 -2.17 16.44 -4.53
N LYS A 794 -2.63 16.29 -3.29
CA LYS A 794 -3.55 17.25 -2.63
C LYS A 794 -2.85 18.52 -2.15
N GLY A 795 -1.69 18.39 -1.54
CA GLY A 795 -0.95 19.47 -0.91
C GLY A 795 0.02 20.15 -1.86
N LEU A 796 0.97 19.40 -2.43
CA LEU A 796 2.00 19.97 -3.30
C LEU A 796 1.43 20.36 -4.67
N ALA A 797 0.85 19.42 -5.41
CA ALA A 797 0.27 19.72 -6.71
C ALA A 797 -1.10 20.43 -6.60
N GLY A 798 -1.79 20.28 -5.48
CA GLY A 798 -3.01 21.02 -5.18
C GLY A 798 -4.31 20.41 -5.71
N ILE A 799 -4.31 19.19 -6.27
CA ILE A 799 -5.50 18.57 -6.85
C ILE A 799 -6.39 17.99 -5.74
N ASN A 800 -7.55 18.60 -5.50
CA ASN A 800 -8.48 18.17 -4.46
C ASN A 800 -9.91 18.02 -5.03
N PRO A 801 -10.67 16.99 -4.61
CA PRO A 801 -12.09 16.92 -4.91
C PRO A 801 -12.86 17.99 -4.12
N ASP A 802 -13.94 18.50 -4.70
CA ASP A 802 -14.89 19.36 -4.01
C ASP A 802 -15.97 18.50 -3.32
N PRO A 803 -16.09 18.53 -1.97
CA PRO A 803 -17.11 17.78 -1.25
C PRO A 803 -18.55 18.14 -1.64
N ASP A 804 -18.79 19.38 -2.08
CA ASP A 804 -20.11 19.84 -2.52
C ASP A 804 -20.44 19.40 -3.96
N ASN A 805 -19.41 19.01 -4.73
CA ASN A 805 -19.51 18.58 -6.13
C ASN A 805 -18.62 17.34 -6.37
N PRO A 806 -18.99 16.20 -5.79
CA PRO A 806 -18.17 14.98 -5.74
C PRO A 806 -17.83 14.40 -7.13
N GLY A 807 -16.86 13.50 -7.16
CA GLY A 807 -16.40 12.84 -8.39
C GLY A 807 -15.52 13.74 -9.26
N PHE A 808 -15.01 14.84 -8.71
CA PHE A 808 -14.35 15.94 -9.44
C PHE A 808 -15.26 16.63 -10.46
N LYS A 809 -16.57 16.66 -10.22
CA LYS A 809 -17.48 17.49 -11.01
C LYS A 809 -17.12 18.97 -10.89
N HIS A 810 -16.66 19.38 -9.70
CA HIS A 810 -15.87 20.58 -9.49
C HIS A 810 -14.50 20.18 -8.89
N VAL A 811 -13.43 20.79 -9.38
CA VAL A 811 -12.06 20.54 -8.93
C VAL A 811 -11.56 21.71 -8.10
N ILE A 812 -10.88 21.46 -6.99
CA ILE A 812 -10.14 22.48 -6.26
C ILE A 812 -8.66 22.31 -6.61
N ILE A 813 -8.04 23.34 -7.20
CA ILE A 813 -6.60 23.42 -7.46
C ILE A 813 -5.96 24.40 -6.48
N LYS A 814 -5.31 23.90 -5.43
CA LYS A 814 -4.68 24.70 -4.36
C LYS A 814 -3.26 24.22 -4.03
N PRO A 815 -2.27 24.49 -4.89
CA PRO A 815 -0.89 24.09 -4.65
C PRO A 815 -0.26 24.89 -3.49
N ASN A 816 0.59 24.23 -2.70
CA ASN A 816 1.33 24.84 -1.60
C ASN A 816 2.82 24.90 -1.95
N VAL A 817 3.29 26.10 -2.28
CA VAL A 817 4.67 26.35 -2.72
C VAL A 817 5.60 26.53 -1.52
N VAL A 818 6.77 25.87 -1.57
CA VAL A 818 7.83 25.98 -0.57
C VAL A 818 9.15 26.32 -1.27
N ASP A 819 10.02 27.08 -0.60
CA ASP A 819 11.25 27.64 -1.19
C ASP A 819 12.35 26.60 -1.52
N GLU A 820 12.12 25.33 -1.13
CA GLU A 820 13.00 24.19 -1.42
C GLU A 820 12.57 23.39 -2.66
N LEU A 821 11.44 23.75 -3.29
CA LEU A 821 10.94 23.11 -4.51
C LEU A 821 10.90 24.12 -5.66
N ASP A 822 11.55 23.75 -6.77
CA ASP A 822 11.50 24.51 -8.02
C ASP A 822 10.21 24.23 -8.80
N PHE A 823 9.70 23.00 -8.72
CA PHE A 823 8.46 22.60 -9.37
C PHE A 823 7.78 21.42 -8.68
N SER A 824 6.47 21.28 -8.94
CA SER A 824 5.66 20.10 -8.66
C SER A 824 4.63 19.90 -9.78
N LYS A 825 4.45 18.65 -10.18
CA LYS A 825 3.62 18.23 -11.31
C LYS A 825 2.83 16.98 -10.94
N ALA A 826 1.51 17.05 -11.11
CA ALA A 826 0.67 15.87 -10.98
C ALA A 826 -0.41 15.80 -12.05
N LYS A 827 -0.83 14.57 -12.33
CA LYS A 827 -1.98 14.23 -13.17
C LYS A 827 -2.84 13.20 -12.46
N TYR A 828 -4.16 13.30 -12.64
CA TYR A 828 -5.12 12.34 -12.11
C TYR A 828 -6.27 12.13 -13.11
N GLU A 829 -6.56 10.87 -13.42
CA GLU A 829 -7.59 10.44 -14.35
C GLU A 829 -8.92 10.24 -13.61
N SER A 830 -9.77 11.27 -13.62
CA SER A 830 -11.07 11.25 -12.96
C SER A 830 -12.15 10.51 -13.78
N MET A 831 -13.37 10.42 -13.25
CA MET A 831 -14.53 9.93 -14.02
C MET A 831 -14.86 10.79 -15.26
N TYR A 832 -14.33 12.02 -15.35
CA TYR A 832 -14.57 12.94 -16.45
C TYR A 832 -13.37 13.08 -17.41
N GLY A 833 -12.18 12.61 -17.01
CA GLY A 833 -10.93 12.78 -17.76
C GLY A 833 -9.76 13.25 -16.90
N GLU A 834 -8.62 13.44 -17.55
CA GLU A 834 -7.38 13.95 -16.95
C GLU A 834 -7.55 15.36 -16.34
N ILE A 835 -7.24 15.46 -15.06
CA ILE A 835 -6.98 16.69 -14.30
C ILE A 835 -5.47 16.81 -14.13
N SER A 836 -4.88 17.96 -14.46
CA SER A 836 -3.45 18.19 -14.24
C SER A 836 -3.18 19.51 -13.54
N SER A 837 -2.14 19.52 -12.71
CA SER A 837 -1.60 20.70 -12.06
C SER A 837 -0.07 20.65 -12.15
N PHE A 838 0.52 21.65 -12.79
CA PHE A 838 1.96 21.79 -12.90
C PHE A 838 2.34 23.21 -12.53
N TRP A 839 3.09 23.37 -11.45
CA TRP A 839 3.63 24.67 -11.10
C TRP A 839 5.15 24.69 -11.07
N GLU A 840 5.69 25.86 -11.41
CA GLU A 840 7.10 26.21 -11.31
C GLU A 840 7.23 27.49 -10.48
N TYR A 841 8.28 27.55 -9.67
CA TYR A 841 8.61 28.70 -8.84
C TYR A 841 10.11 29.00 -8.96
N ASN A 842 10.44 30.25 -9.29
CA ASN A 842 11.81 30.74 -9.32
C ASN A 842 11.84 32.23 -8.96
N ASP A 843 12.52 32.57 -7.87
CA ASP A 843 12.81 33.95 -7.43
C ASP A 843 11.62 34.92 -7.58
N GLY A 844 10.52 34.62 -6.87
CA GLY A 844 9.33 35.47 -6.85
C GLY A 844 8.45 35.38 -8.10
N LEU A 845 8.83 34.62 -9.12
CA LEU A 845 7.99 34.27 -10.27
C LEU A 845 7.41 32.87 -10.08
N PHE A 846 6.08 32.79 -10.03
CA PHE A 846 5.33 31.53 -9.99
C PHE A 846 4.55 31.36 -11.29
N SER A 847 4.56 30.17 -11.86
CA SER A 847 3.66 29.83 -12.96
C SER A 847 2.93 28.52 -12.66
N LEU A 848 1.64 28.47 -12.96
CA LEU A 848 0.77 27.31 -12.77
C LEU A 848 0.02 27.02 -14.06
N GLU A 849 0.25 25.83 -14.62
CA GLU A 849 -0.50 25.25 -15.73
C GLU A 849 -1.50 24.24 -15.19
N VAL A 850 -2.77 24.42 -15.55
CA VAL A 850 -3.87 23.53 -15.15
C VAL A 850 -4.61 23.00 -16.36
N LYS A 851 -5.05 21.74 -16.30
CA LYS A 851 -5.97 21.14 -17.25
C LYS A 851 -7.17 20.58 -16.50
N ILE A 852 -8.36 20.98 -16.93
CA ILE A 852 -9.65 20.56 -16.37
C ILE A 852 -10.43 19.83 -17.47
N PRO A 853 -10.93 18.61 -17.24
CA PRO A 853 -11.61 17.83 -18.26
C PRO A 853 -12.94 18.47 -18.69
N ALA A 854 -13.45 18.08 -19.86
CA ALA A 854 -14.74 18.56 -20.32
C ALA A 854 -15.86 18.20 -19.33
N ASN A 855 -16.93 18.99 -19.33
CA ASN A 855 -18.11 18.81 -18.48
C ASN A 855 -17.88 19.03 -16.97
N THR A 856 -16.72 19.56 -16.56
CA THR A 856 -16.41 19.95 -15.18
C THR A 856 -15.95 21.41 -15.08
N THR A 857 -15.77 21.89 -13.85
CA THR A 857 -15.27 23.23 -13.53
C THR A 857 -14.21 23.15 -12.43
N ALA A 858 -13.51 24.26 -12.15
CA ALA A 858 -12.56 24.30 -11.06
C ALA A 858 -12.46 25.66 -10.37
N THR A 859 -12.12 25.63 -9.08
CA THR A 859 -11.60 26.78 -8.33
C THR A 859 -10.09 26.66 -8.22
N VAL A 860 -9.38 27.64 -8.77
CA VAL A 860 -7.91 27.73 -8.74
C VAL A 860 -7.47 28.77 -7.73
N TYR A 861 -6.59 28.36 -6.82
CA TYR A 861 -5.96 29.20 -5.81
C TYR A 861 -4.53 29.51 -6.25
N ILE A 862 -4.26 30.80 -6.48
CA ILE A 862 -2.93 31.31 -6.78
C ILE A 862 -2.41 32.01 -5.53
N PRO A 863 -1.26 31.60 -4.95
CA PRO A 863 -0.76 32.29 -3.78
C PRO A 863 -0.48 33.77 -4.10
N GLY A 864 -0.73 34.65 -3.11
CA GLY A 864 -0.72 36.10 -3.27
C GLY A 864 -2.03 36.77 -2.83
N ASN A 865 -1.99 38.09 -2.70
CA ASN A 865 -3.13 38.91 -2.26
C ASN A 865 -3.43 40.12 -3.16
N ASN A 866 -2.66 40.31 -4.24
CA ASN A 866 -2.84 41.41 -5.19
C ASN A 866 -3.06 40.86 -6.61
N VAL A 867 -4.30 40.97 -7.10
CA VAL A 867 -4.72 40.50 -8.42
C VAL A 867 -3.88 41.09 -9.57
N ASN A 868 -3.33 42.30 -9.40
CA ASN A 868 -2.50 42.96 -10.42
C ASN A 868 -1.14 42.27 -10.62
N ASN A 869 -0.73 41.38 -9.70
CA ASN A 869 0.49 40.61 -9.83
C ASN A 869 0.28 39.32 -10.65
N VAL A 870 -0.97 38.98 -11.01
CA VAL A 870 -1.30 37.77 -11.76
C VAL A 870 -1.65 38.11 -13.20
N THR A 871 -1.05 37.36 -14.12
CA THR A 871 -1.35 37.40 -15.56
C THR A 871 -1.84 36.03 -16.01
N LEU A 872 -2.80 36.04 -16.94
CA LEU A 872 -3.38 34.86 -17.56
C LEU A 872 -2.92 34.78 -19.01
N ASP A 873 -2.59 33.59 -19.50
CA ASP A 873 -2.21 33.37 -20.90
C ASP A 873 -3.39 33.56 -21.88
N LYS A 874 -4.62 33.34 -21.42
CA LYS A 874 -5.85 33.53 -22.18
C LYS A 874 -7.06 33.91 -21.31
N ALA A 875 -8.09 34.45 -21.94
CA ALA A 875 -9.36 34.77 -21.30
C ALA A 875 -10.11 33.49 -20.86
N GLY A 876 -11.00 33.62 -19.87
CA GLY A 876 -11.88 32.54 -19.42
C GLY A 876 -11.75 32.14 -17.94
N ALA A 877 -10.80 32.73 -17.21
CA ALA A 877 -10.73 32.64 -15.75
C ALA A 877 -11.37 33.87 -15.09
N ARG A 878 -12.27 33.66 -14.14
CA ARG A 878 -12.98 34.72 -13.41
C ARG A 878 -12.42 34.86 -12.01
N PHE A 879 -11.86 36.02 -11.66
CA PHE A 879 -11.46 36.30 -10.28
C PHE A 879 -12.70 36.36 -9.37
N ILE A 880 -12.68 35.61 -8.26
CA ILE A 880 -13.83 35.50 -7.35
C ILE A 880 -13.53 35.99 -5.92
N GLY A 881 -12.27 36.28 -5.58
CA GLY A 881 -11.92 36.88 -4.28
C GLY A 881 -10.53 36.52 -3.77
N VAL A 882 -10.25 36.97 -2.55
CA VAL A 882 -9.03 36.65 -1.80
C VAL A 882 -9.43 35.82 -0.59
N GLU A 883 -8.71 34.72 -0.33
CA GLU A 883 -8.88 33.85 0.82
C GLU A 883 -7.52 33.61 1.48
N GLY A 884 -7.28 34.26 2.62
CA GLY A 884 -5.97 34.28 3.26
C GLY A 884 -4.90 34.82 2.31
N ASP A 885 -3.84 34.05 2.11
CA ASP A 885 -2.71 34.36 1.22
C ASP A 885 -2.93 33.83 -0.21
N PHE A 886 -4.18 33.66 -0.66
CA PHE A 886 -4.49 33.17 -2.00
C PHE A 886 -5.52 34.04 -2.74
N LEU A 887 -5.27 34.27 -4.03
CA LEU A 887 -6.21 34.78 -5.01
C LEU A 887 -7.00 33.61 -5.61
N ARG A 888 -8.32 33.71 -5.64
CA ARG A 888 -9.21 32.67 -6.15
C ARG A 888 -9.76 33.00 -7.53
N TYR A 889 -9.74 32.02 -8.41
CA TYR A 889 -10.30 32.09 -9.75
C TYR A 889 -11.24 30.92 -10.01
N GLU A 890 -12.34 31.17 -10.70
CA GLU A 890 -13.20 30.13 -11.24
C GLU A 890 -12.89 29.94 -12.73
N ILE A 891 -12.73 28.67 -13.14
CA ILE A 891 -12.51 28.27 -14.53
C ILE A 891 -13.48 27.13 -14.91
N HIS A 892 -13.75 27.01 -16.20
CA HIS A 892 -14.43 25.84 -16.76
C HIS A 892 -13.39 24.84 -17.32
N SER A 893 -13.86 23.83 -18.03
CA SER A 893 -13.02 22.86 -18.72
C SER A 893 -12.03 23.51 -19.71
N GLY A 894 -10.87 22.90 -19.86
CA GLY A 894 -9.81 23.38 -20.73
C GLY A 894 -8.45 23.45 -20.05
N GLN A 895 -7.48 24.02 -20.76
CA GLN A 895 -6.15 24.30 -20.23
C GLN A 895 -6.03 25.77 -19.87
N TYR A 896 -5.29 26.15 -18.84
CA TYR A 896 -5.06 27.55 -18.44
C TYR A 896 -3.65 27.70 -17.85
N ARG A 897 -3.02 28.87 -18.04
CA ARG A 897 -1.76 29.21 -17.38
C ARG A 897 -1.89 30.52 -16.61
N PHE A 898 -1.54 30.46 -15.32
CA PHE A 898 -1.45 31.59 -14.42
C PHE A 898 0.02 31.93 -14.18
N ILE A 899 0.38 33.20 -14.22
CA ILE A 899 1.73 33.67 -13.89
C ILE A 899 1.60 34.74 -12.83
N ALA A 900 2.14 34.49 -11.64
CA ALA A 900 2.16 35.42 -10.51
C ALA A 900 3.57 35.94 -10.23
N LYS A 901 3.69 37.25 -10.00
CA LYS A 901 4.96 37.92 -9.68
C LYS A 901 5.02 38.37 -8.21
N ASN A 902 6.22 38.62 -7.71
CA ASN A 902 6.49 39.09 -6.34
C ASN A 902 5.99 38.10 -5.27
N MET A 903 6.19 36.81 -5.52
CA MET A 903 5.67 35.72 -4.69
C MET A 903 6.47 35.45 -3.41
N ASN A 904 7.66 36.04 -3.26
CA ASN A 904 8.58 35.78 -2.15
C ASN A 904 7.93 35.87 -0.76
N ALA A 905 6.97 36.78 -0.56
CA ALA A 905 6.28 36.96 0.72
C ALA A 905 5.28 35.84 1.07
N PHE A 906 4.87 35.02 0.08
CA PHE A 906 3.85 33.99 0.20
C PHE A 906 4.42 32.56 0.17
N VAL A 907 5.72 32.42 -0.11
CA VAL A 907 6.42 31.14 -0.08
C VAL A 907 7.00 30.93 1.31
N LYS A 908 6.76 29.76 1.90
CA LYS A 908 7.30 29.41 3.22
C LYS A 908 8.63 28.69 3.07
N THR A 909 9.55 28.96 4.00
CA THR A 909 10.89 28.37 4.03
C THR A 909 10.92 27.19 5.02
N PRO A 910 11.15 25.96 4.55
CA PRO A 910 11.36 24.79 5.39
C PRO A 910 12.55 24.93 6.35
N MET A 911 12.58 24.09 7.38
CA MET A 911 13.75 23.97 8.24
C MET A 911 14.93 23.41 7.42
N LEU A 912 16.14 23.90 7.68
CA LEU A 912 17.33 23.36 7.03
C LEU A 912 17.54 21.91 7.45
N SER A 913 17.92 21.07 6.48
CA SER A 913 18.15 19.64 6.67
C SER A 913 19.24 19.39 7.73
N ILE A 914 19.12 18.25 8.41
CA ILE A 914 20.15 17.76 9.31
C ILE A 914 21.20 17.04 8.47
N PRO A 915 22.52 17.31 8.63
CA PRO A 915 23.53 16.61 7.87
C PRO A 915 23.48 15.10 8.13
N VAL A 916 23.65 14.30 7.09
CA VAL A 916 23.92 12.86 7.22
C VAL A 916 25.42 12.67 7.26
N ILE A 917 25.95 12.01 8.29
CA ILE A 917 27.37 11.67 8.44
C ILE A 917 27.55 10.18 8.21
N THR A 918 28.47 9.80 7.33
CA THR A 918 28.79 8.39 7.00
C THR A 918 30.30 8.12 7.14
N PRO A 919 30.73 7.08 7.87
CA PRO A 919 29.88 6.21 8.69
C PRO A 919 29.24 6.97 9.87
N GLU A 920 28.13 6.44 10.37
CA GLU A 920 27.51 6.86 11.64
C GLU A 920 28.45 6.51 12.82
N ASP A 921 27.97 6.68 14.06
CA ASP A 921 28.65 6.25 15.29
C ASP A 921 29.22 4.82 15.20
N THR A 922 30.54 4.71 15.10
CA THR A 922 31.23 3.45 14.79
C THR A 922 32.46 3.23 15.68
N ILE A 923 32.62 1.99 16.13
CA ILE A 923 33.80 1.51 16.87
C ILE A 923 34.60 0.56 15.97
N LEU A 924 35.92 0.79 15.83
CA LEU A 924 36.80 0.03 14.93
C LEU A 924 38.00 -0.55 15.68
N SER A 925 38.28 -1.83 15.46
CA SER A 925 39.41 -2.56 16.08
C SER A 925 40.73 -2.46 15.30
N TYR A 926 40.78 -1.71 14.19
CA TYR A 926 41.98 -1.51 13.35
C TYR A 926 42.09 -0.05 12.88
N PRO A 927 43.27 0.59 12.92
CA PRO A 927 43.44 2.04 12.73
C PRO A 927 43.68 2.41 11.26
N GLY A 928 42.94 1.79 10.33
CA GLY A 928 42.93 2.29 8.96
C GLY A 928 42.29 3.69 8.94
N PRO A 929 42.75 4.63 8.09
CA PRO A 929 42.08 5.91 7.91
C PRO A 929 40.59 5.68 7.59
N VAL A 930 39.71 6.30 8.37
CA VAL A 930 38.26 6.29 8.10
C VAL A 930 37.95 7.50 7.26
N GLN A 931 37.40 7.27 6.06
CA GLN A 931 36.86 8.35 5.25
C GLN A 931 35.45 8.69 5.74
N VAL A 932 35.27 9.90 6.25
CA VAL A 932 33.96 10.42 6.65
C VAL A 932 33.41 11.31 5.56
N LYS A 933 32.18 11.03 5.15
CA LYS A 933 31.40 11.80 4.18
C LYS A 933 30.24 12.47 4.88
N MET A 934 29.91 13.69 4.46
CA MET A 934 28.74 14.42 4.93
C MET A 934 27.88 14.87 3.75
N CYS A 935 26.56 14.76 3.89
CA CYS A 935 25.59 15.18 2.88
C CYS A 935 24.50 16.06 3.51
N GLN A 936 23.94 16.99 2.74
CA GLN A 936 22.82 17.87 3.10
C GLN A 936 21.86 18.02 1.90
N TYR A 937 20.60 18.37 2.17
CA TYR A 937 19.52 18.31 1.18
C TYR A 937 18.64 19.58 1.17
N SER A 938 19.21 20.71 1.57
CA SER A 938 18.67 22.07 1.49
C SER A 938 19.34 22.85 0.36
N LYS A 939 18.53 23.58 -0.40
CA LYS A 939 18.95 24.42 -1.52
C LYS A 939 19.81 25.59 -1.03
N ASN A 940 20.91 25.84 -1.74
CA ASN A 940 21.83 26.94 -1.47
C ASN A 940 22.35 26.99 -0.02
N ALA A 941 22.67 25.82 0.55
CA ALA A 941 23.12 25.69 1.93
C ALA A 941 24.48 24.97 2.03
N ASP A 942 25.26 25.34 3.04
CA ASP A 942 26.60 24.84 3.31
C ASP A 942 26.63 23.98 4.57
N ILE A 943 27.49 22.95 4.59
CA ILE A 943 27.80 22.18 5.80
C ILE A 943 29.04 22.78 6.46
N ARG A 944 28.94 23.11 7.74
CA ARG A 944 30.06 23.48 8.61
C ARG A 944 30.29 22.40 9.66
N TYR A 945 31.55 22.12 9.99
CA TYR A 945 31.86 21.05 10.94
C TYR A 945 33.03 21.36 11.88
N THR A 946 33.12 20.59 12.95
CA THR A 946 34.21 20.57 13.92
C THR A 946 34.65 19.12 14.19
N LEU A 947 35.90 18.93 14.61
CA LEU A 947 36.49 17.61 14.91
C LEU A 947 36.95 17.46 16.36
N ASP A 948 36.67 18.46 17.18
CA ASP A 948 37.02 18.53 18.59
C ASP A 948 35.78 18.47 19.51
N GLY A 949 34.59 18.25 18.93
CA GLY A 949 33.32 18.17 19.65
C GLY A 949 32.67 19.51 19.98
N GLN A 950 33.24 20.65 19.57
CA GLN A 950 32.60 21.96 19.72
C GLN A 950 31.39 22.11 18.77
N GLN A 951 30.42 22.96 19.10
CA GLN A 951 29.28 23.22 18.22
C GLN A 951 29.74 23.99 16.97
N PRO A 952 29.41 23.54 15.75
CA PRO A 952 29.74 24.29 14.55
C PRO A 952 28.95 25.60 14.47
N ASP A 953 29.62 26.65 14.01
CA ASP A 953 29.08 27.96 13.67
C ASP A 953 29.43 28.36 12.22
N GLU A 954 29.04 29.56 11.80
CA GLU A 954 29.29 30.05 10.43
C GLU A 954 30.79 30.24 10.10
N LEU A 955 31.63 30.34 11.13
CA LEU A 955 33.09 30.51 11.00
C LEU A 955 33.84 29.17 11.04
N SER A 956 33.16 28.09 11.40
CA SER A 956 33.71 26.75 11.44
C SER A 956 34.11 26.26 10.03
N GLU A 957 34.85 25.16 9.96
CA GLU A 957 35.42 24.68 8.70
C GLU A 957 34.30 24.28 7.71
N LEU A 958 34.42 24.75 6.46
CA LEU A 958 33.48 24.44 5.39
C LEU A 958 33.77 23.03 4.84
N TYR A 959 32.77 22.15 4.87
CA TYR A 959 32.89 20.82 4.27
C TYR A 959 32.79 20.92 2.74
N THR A 960 33.90 20.65 2.06
CA THR A 960 33.99 20.68 0.58
C THR A 960 34.34 19.31 -0.03
N LYS A 961 34.81 18.37 0.78
CA LYS A 961 35.23 17.03 0.37
C LYS A 961 35.28 16.08 1.58
N PRO A 962 35.24 14.75 1.36
CA PRO A 962 35.37 13.78 2.45
C PRO A 962 36.63 14.02 3.30
N ILE A 963 36.48 13.88 4.61
CA ILE A 963 37.57 14.05 5.58
C ILE A 963 38.14 12.69 5.99
N VAL A 964 39.41 12.66 6.41
CA VAL A 964 40.09 11.43 6.84
C VAL A 964 40.36 11.49 8.33
N ILE A 965 39.83 10.53 9.07
CA ILE A 965 40.00 10.40 10.52
C ILE A 965 40.96 9.26 10.82
N ASN A 966 42.04 9.54 11.57
CA ASN A 966 43.09 8.57 11.90
C ASN A 966 43.16 8.26 13.41
N ASP A 967 42.40 9.00 14.22
CA ASP A 967 42.37 8.91 15.68
C ASP A 967 40.95 9.16 16.19
N SER A 968 40.65 8.68 17.41
CA SER A 968 39.28 8.71 17.94
C SER A 968 38.80 10.13 18.15
N ARG A 969 37.69 10.52 17.51
CA ARG A 969 37.16 11.89 17.53
C ARG A 969 35.64 11.92 17.46
N THR A 970 35.08 13.02 17.99
CA THR A 970 33.69 13.40 17.80
C THR A 970 33.60 14.45 16.71
N ILE A 971 32.81 14.15 15.70
CA ILE A 971 32.55 15.01 14.56
C ILE A 971 31.18 15.63 14.80
N LYS A 972 31.09 16.95 14.74
CA LYS A 972 29.81 17.67 14.74
C LYS A 972 29.68 18.43 13.44
N ALA A 973 28.52 18.33 12.80
CA ALA A 973 28.22 19.00 11.54
C ALA A 973 26.86 19.70 11.61
N ARG A 974 26.73 20.84 10.94
CA ARG A 974 25.51 21.65 10.92
C ARG A 974 25.35 22.37 9.57
N VAL A 975 24.11 22.53 9.12
CA VAL A 975 23.78 23.23 7.86
C VAL A 975 23.50 24.70 8.10
N PHE A 976 24.07 25.57 7.25
CA PHE A 976 23.90 27.02 7.27
C PHE A 976 23.45 27.53 5.90
N ARG A 977 22.58 28.55 5.90
CA ARG A 977 22.21 29.33 4.72
C ARG A 977 22.02 30.78 5.14
N GLU A 978 22.56 31.70 4.36
CA GLU A 978 22.45 33.14 4.63
C GLU A 978 20.97 33.54 4.82
N GLY A 979 20.69 34.29 5.89
CA GLY A 979 19.34 34.76 6.22
C GLY A 979 18.36 33.69 6.76
N ALA A 980 18.78 32.43 6.90
CA ALA A 980 17.98 31.36 7.47
C ALA A 980 18.45 30.98 8.89
N THR A 981 17.54 30.45 9.71
CA THR A 981 17.90 29.81 10.98
C THR A 981 18.77 28.58 10.70
N PRO A 982 19.97 28.45 11.30
CA PRO A 982 20.83 27.30 11.07
C PRO A 982 20.15 25.99 11.49
N GLY A 983 20.38 24.91 10.73
CA GLY A 983 19.78 23.58 10.96
C GLY A 983 20.20 22.95 12.29
N PHE A 984 19.76 21.74 12.61
CA PHE A 984 20.25 21.06 13.83
C PHE A 984 21.64 20.44 13.61
N THR A 985 22.43 20.41 14.69
CA THR A 985 23.72 19.72 14.68
C THR A 985 23.51 18.21 14.66
N LYS A 986 24.19 17.53 13.73
CA LYS A 986 24.39 16.07 13.76
C LYS A 986 25.76 15.77 14.36
N ASP A 987 25.83 14.78 15.23
CA ASP A 987 27.08 14.23 15.73
C ASP A 987 27.34 12.82 15.18
N ALA A 988 28.62 12.50 15.04
CA ALA A 988 29.11 11.15 14.76
C ALA A 988 30.44 10.91 15.49
N ARG A 989 30.59 9.75 16.09
CA ARG A 989 31.79 9.32 16.84
C ARG A 989 32.50 8.22 16.08
N ILE A 990 33.77 8.47 15.76
CA ILE A 990 34.67 7.47 15.23
C ILE A 990 35.61 7.08 16.37
N VAL A 991 35.47 5.86 16.88
CA VAL A 991 36.24 5.39 18.03
C VAL A 991 37.12 4.22 17.60
N PHE A 992 38.44 4.43 17.61
CA PHE A 992 39.42 3.35 17.44
C PHE A 992 39.71 2.71 18.79
N VAL A 993 39.61 1.38 18.84
CA VAL A 993 39.93 0.57 20.02
C VAL A 993 41.09 -0.37 19.72
N ASP A 994 41.99 -0.55 20.69
CA ASP A 994 42.95 -1.64 20.66
C ASP A 994 42.26 -2.88 21.24
N SER A 995 41.85 -3.82 20.40
CA SER A 995 41.07 -5.01 20.85
C SER A 995 41.80 -5.88 21.88
N LEU A 996 43.12 -5.73 22.01
CA LEU A 996 43.90 -6.44 23.04
C LEU A 996 43.78 -5.76 24.40
N LYS A 997 43.63 -4.44 24.44
CA LYS A 997 43.61 -3.64 25.69
C LYS A 997 42.20 -3.23 26.10
N ASN A 998 41.38 -2.82 25.13
CA ASN A 998 40.09 -2.21 25.35
C ASN A 998 38.95 -3.25 25.46
N GLY A 999 37.82 -2.78 26.00
CA GLY A 999 36.55 -3.51 26.09
C GLY A 999 36.25 -4.06 27.50
N LEU A 1000 34.97 -4.17 27.84
CA LEU A 1000 34.46 -4.78 29.06
C LEU A 1000 34.12 -6.24 28.82
N HIS A 1001 34.29 -7.08 29.85
CA HIS A 1001 33.80 -8.46 29.82
C HIS A 1001 32.29 -8.48 29.97
N TYR A 1002 31.64 -9.47 29.36
CA TYR A 1002 30.25 -9.80 29.67
C TYR A 1002 30.05 -11.29 29.86
N ASN A 1003 29.07 -11.63 30.70
CA ASN A 1003 28.44 -12.93 30.79
C ASN A 1003 26.95 -12.78 30.45
N TYR A 1004 26.48 -13.67 29.57
CA TYR A 1004 25.08 -13.79 29.18
C TYR A 1004 24.49 -15.07 29.78
N TYR A 1005 23.29 -14.94 30.34
CA TYR A 1005 22.58 -16.01 31.02
C TYR A 1005 21.18 -16.13 30.43
N ASN A 1006 20.75 -17.35 30.10
CA ASN A 1006 19.32 -17.61 29.90
C ASN A 1006 18.64 -17.50 31.26
N TYR A 1007 17.64 -16.62 31.39
CA TYR A 1007 17.00 -16.32 32.66
C TYR A 1007 15.49 -16.51 32.57
N PHE A 1008 15.04 -17.73 32.86
CA PHE A 1008 13.63 -18.13 32.93
C PHE A 1008 13.12 -18.13 34.38
N GLY A 1009 13.53 -17.14 35.19
CA GLY A 1009 13.26 -17.08 36.62
C GLY A 1009 11.78 -16.93 36.99
N ASP A 1010 11.46 -16.99 38.29
CA ASP A 1010 10.12 -16.77 38.83
C ASP A 1010 9.64 -15.33 38.54
N TYR A 1011 8.77 -15.21 37.53
CA TYR A 1011 8.22 -13.98 36.99
C TYR A 1011 7.41 -13.15 38.01
N SER A 1012 7.13 -13.69 39.20
CA SER A 1012 6.46 -12.95 40.27
C SER A 1012 7.34 -11.88 40.93
N THR A 1013 8.66 -11.90 40.70
CA THR A 1013 9.60 -11.03 41.44
C THR A 1013 10.15 -9.83 40.68
N MET A 1014 10.17 -9.85 39.34
CA MET A 1014 10.66 -8.77 38.44
C MET A 1014 11.94 -8.07 38.95
N LYS A 1015 13.00 -8.85 39.24
CA LYS A 1015 14.25 -8.35 39.86
C LYS A 1015 15.51 -8.95 39.23
N ILE A 1016 16.61 -8.21 39.34
CA ILE A 1016 17.96 -8.66 38.97
C ILE A 1016 18.30 -9.95 39.72
N PRO A 1017 18.74 -11.01 39.01
CA PRO A 1017 19.11 -12.25 39.64
C PRO A 1017 20.42 -12.16 40.41
N ASP A 1018 20.57 -13.07 41.37
CA ASP A 1018 21.85 -13.33 42.00
C ASP A 1018 22.76 -14.07 41.00
N PHE A 1019 23.60 -13.32 40.29
CA PHE A 1019 24.52 -13.84 39.26
C PHE A 1019 25.50 -14.90 39.81
N SER A 1020 25.77 -14.92 41.11
CA SER A 1020 26.63 -15.94 41.74
C SER A 1020 26.01 -17.35 41.71
N LYS A 1021 24.69 -17.45 41.54
CA LYS A 1021 23.94 -18.70 41.44
C LYS A 1021 23.68 -19.15 39.99
N LEU A 1022 24.11 -18.37 39.01
CA LEU A 1022 23.86 -18.63 37.59
C LEU A 1022 25.14 -19.10 36.88
N THR A 1023 24.97 -19.94 35.84
CA THR A 1023 26.07 -20.36 34.97
C THR A 1023 25.99 -19.62 33.62
N PRO A 1024 27.04 -18.89 33.19
CA PRO A 1024 27.03 -18.18 31.92
C PRO A 1024 26.86 -19.14 30.73
N GLN A 1025 25.99 -18.78 29.79
CA GLN A 1025 25.78 -19.49 28.53
C GLN A 1025 26.70 -18.97 27.41
N LYS A 1026 27.01 -17.67 27.45
CA LYS A 1026 27.93 -17.03 26.52
C LYS A 1026 28.74 -15.97 27.25
N THR A 1027 30.00 -15.82 26.86
CA THR A 1027 30.89 -14.80 27.39
C THR A 1027 31.59 -14.08 26.24
N GLY A 1028 32.07 -12.87 26.48
CA GLY A 1028 32.83 -12.13 25.47
C GLY A 1028 33.27 -10.76 25.94
N LYS A 1029 33.59 -9.90 24.97
CA LYS A 1029 33.94 -8.50 25.19
C LYS A 1029 32.95 -7.57 24.49
N LEU A 1030 32.66 -6.43 25.11
CA LEU A 1030 31.89 -5.31 24.56
C LEU A 1030 32.74 -4.04 24.59
N TYR A 1031 32.64 -3.22 23.55
CA TYR A 1031 33.32 -1.91 23.49
C TYR A 1031 32.37 -0.74 23.74
N GLU A 1032 31.10 -1.03 23.98
CA GLU A 1032 30.06 -0.09 24.38
C GLU A 1032 29.04 -0.85 25.23
N ILE A 1033 28.38 -0.15 26.16
CA ILE A 1033 27.23 -0.70 26.90
C ILE A 1033 25.98 -0.16 26.20
N SER A 1034 25.63 -0.77 25.07
CA SER A 1034 24.39 -0.51 24.32
C SER A 1034 23.84 -1.83 23.76
N LEU A 1035 22.52 -2.03 23.84
CA LEU A 1035 21.84 -3.15 23.19
C LEU A 1035 21.17 -2.76 21.86
N GLU A 1036 21.15 -1.48 21.50
CA GLU A 1036 20.48 -0.96 20.31
C GLU A 1036 21.08 -1.55 19.02
N LYS A 1037 22.42 -1.66 18.96
CA LYS A 1037 23.16 -2.22 17.81
C LYS A 1037 23.24 -3.75 17.79
N HIS A 1038 22.60 -4.43 18.75
CA HIS A 1038 22.62 -5.89 18.90
C HIS A 1038 21.21 -6.49 18.73
N ALA A 1039 20.58 -6.17 17.60
CA ALA A 1039 19.15 -6.36 17.29
C ALA A 1039 18.65 -7.83 17.16
N TYR A 1040 19.44 -8.85 17.50
CA TYR A 1040 19.00 -10.26 17.45
C TYR A 1040 19.30 -11.00 18.75
N MET A 1041 18.40 -10.93 19.74
CA MET A 1041 18.45 -11.78 20.95
C MET A 1041 17.06 -12.25 21.38
N ARG A 1042 17.03 -13.39 22.08
CA ARG A 1042 15.84 -14.01 22.70
C ARG A 1042 15.32 -13.14 23.85
N GLU A 1043 14.05 -13.29 24.21
CA GLU A 1043 13.51 -12.78 25.49
C GLU A 1043 14.06 -13.62 26.66
N TYR A 1044 13.87 -13.16 27.90
CA TYR A 1044 14.20 -13.91 29.12
C TYR A 1044 15.70 -14.20 29.31
N PHE A 1045 16.49 -13.13 29.50
CA PHE A 1045 17.93 -13.25 29.72
C PHE A 1045 18.45 -12.29 30.79
N ALA A 1046 19.67 -12.52 31.27
CA ALA A 1046 20.39 -11.59 32.12
C ALA A 1046 21.81 -11.34 31.61
N LEU A 1047 22.34 -10.15 31.88
CA LEU A 1047 23.68 -9.70 31.53
C LEU A 1047 24.41 -9.18 32.77
N LEU A 1048 25.63 -9.67 32.94
CA LEU A 1048 26.61 -9.07 33.83
C LEU A 1048 27.77 -8.56 32.98
N ILE A 1049 28.04 -7.26 33.03
CA ILE A 1049 29.10 -6.58 32.28
C ILE A 1049 30.09 -5.99 33.28
N TRP A 1050 31.41 -6.16 33.09
CA TRP A 1050 32.39 -5.62 34.02
C TRP A 1050 33.77 -5.35 33.40
N GLY A 1051 34.54 -4.48 34.04
CA GLY A 1051 35.92 -4.16 33.68
C GLY A 1051 36.35 -2.85 34.32
N LYS A 1052 37.05 -2.02 33.57
CA LYS A 1052 37.52 -0.70 34.02
C LYS A 1052 37.16 0.41 33.05
N ILE A 1053 36.87 1.59 33.60
CA ILE A 1053 36.75 2.86 32.88
C ILE A 1053 37.95 3.75 33.22
N GLU A 1054 38.61 4.33 32.22
CA GLU A 1054 39.70 5.29 32.41
C GLU A 1054 39.17 6.72 32.45
N ILE A 1055 39.50 7.44 33.52
CA ILE A 1055 39.11 8.82 33.78
C ILE A 1055 40.30 9.75 33.55
N ALA A 1056 40.14 10.69 32.62
CA ALA A 1056 41.23 11.58 32.22
C ALA A 1056 41.48 12.73 33.21
N THR A 1057 40.41 13.25 33.81
CA THR A 1057 40.44 14.42 34.71
C THR A 1057 39.60 14.15 35.94
N LYS A 1058 40.11 14.55 37.11
CA LYS A 1058 39.34 14.50 38.35
C LYS A 1058 38.12 15.41 38.24
N ASP A 1059 36.92 14.86 38.43
CA ASP A 1059 35.66 15.60 38.35
C ASP A 1059 34.53 14.82 39.06
N ILE A 1060 33.37 15.45 39.20
CA ILE A 1060 32.11 14.75 39.47
C ILE A 1060 31.56 14.24 38.15
N TYR A 1061 31.40 12.93 38.06
CA TYR A 1061 30.81 12.27 36.90
C TYR A 1061 29.38 11.87 37.23
N THR A 1062 28.44 12.33 36.41
CA THR A 1062 27.07 11.81 36.41
C THR A 1062 27.01 10.68 35.41
N PHE A 1063 26.73 9.47 35.87
CA PHE A 1063 26.37 8.35 35.00
C PHE A 1063 24.86 8.32 34.82
N THR A 1064 24.41 7.95 33.63
CA THR A 1064 22.99 7.79 33.32
C THR A 1064 22.79 6.41 32.68
N LEU A 1065 22.07 5.54 33.38
CA LEU A 1065 21.74 4.19 32.92
C LEU A 1065 20.27 4.19 32.48
N SER A 1066 20.05 3.87 31.20
CA SER A 1066 18.71 3.72 30.63
C SER A 1066 18.46 2.25 30.35
N SER A 1067 17.37 1.69 30.86
CA SER A 1067 16.97 0.31 30.59
C SER A 1067 15.45 0.13 30.61
N ASN A 1068 14.96 -0.85 29.86
CA ASN A 1068 13.53 -1.21 29.82
C ASN A 1068 13.12 -2.22 30.92
N ASP A 1069 14.09 -2.77 31.63
CA ASP A 1069 13.91 -3.72 32.73
C ASP A 1069 14.96 -3.42 33.82
N GLY A 1070 14.99 -4.20 34.90
CA GLY A 1070 15.85 -3.91 36.04
C GLY A 1070 17.34 -3.90 35.67
N SER A 1071 18.02 -2.85 36.11
CA SER A 1071 19.46 -2.69 35.92
C SER A 1071 20.14 -2.01 37.12
N ARG A 1072 21.45 -2.23 37.26
CA ARG A 1072 22.30 -1.57 38.27
C ARG A 1072 23.64 -1.17 37.69
N LEU A 1073 24.16 -0.04 38.15
CA LEU A 1073 25.53 0.40 37.87
C LEU A 1073 26.33 0.46 39.17
N TYR A 1074 27.52 -0.13 39.13
CA TYR A 1074 28.52 0.01 40.17
C TYR A 1074 29.80 0.63 39.61
N ILE A 1075 30.40 1.55 40.38
CA ILE A 1075 31.71 2.13 40.12
C ILE A 1075 32.55 1.99 41.39
N ASP A 1076 33.76 1.42 41.28
CA ASP A 1076 34.62 1.07 42.42
C ASP A 1076 33.87 0.34 43.55
N ASP A 1077 33.09 -0.67 43.15
CA ASP A 1077 32.28 -1.51 44.05
C ASP A 1077 31.18 -0.73 44.82
N LYS A 1078 30.95 0.56 44.49
CA LYS A 1078 29.84 1.38 45.03
C LYS A 1078 28.67 1.36 44.06
N LEU A 1079 27.47 1.09 44.57
CA LEU A 1079 26.22 1.19 43.81
C LEU A 1079 25.94 2.66 43.49
N VAL A 1080 26.05 3.04 42.22
CA VAL A 1080 25.80 4.40 41.72
C VAL A 1080 24.36 4.54 41.24
N ILE A 1081 23.81 3.50 40.60
CA ILE A 1081 22.43 3.49 40.09
C ILE A 1081 21.76 2.17 40.46
N ASP A 1082 20.57 2.24 41.09
CA ASP A 1082 19.70 1.10 41.38
C ASP A 1082 18.36 1.26 40.65
N ALA A 1083 18.29 0.72 39.43
CA ALA A 1083 17.08 0.71 38.59
C ALA A 1083 16.28 -0.60 38.72
N ASP A 1084 16.59 -1.44 39.72
CA ASP A 1084 15.93 -2.73 39.96
C ASP A 1084 14.59 -2.59 40.74
N LYS A 1085 14.13 -1.36 41.00
CA LYS A 1085 12.95 -1.06 41.84
C LYS A 1085 11.85 -0.28 41.14
N SER A 1086 12.04 0.15 39.89
CA SER A 1086 11.00 0.82 39.12
C SER A 1086 10.56 -0.09 37.97
N GLU A 1087 9.26 -0.23 37.77
CA GLU A 1087 8.74 -0.48 36.42
C GLU A 1087 9.43 0.55 35.51
N SER A 1088 10.22 0.05 34.58
CA SER A 1088 11.33 0.73 33.90
C SER A 1088 11.07 2.18 33.46
N LYS A 1089 12.07 3.04 33.68
CA LYS A 1089 12.08 4.45 33.25
C LYS A 1089 13.37 4.81 32.51
N GLN A 1090 13.26 5.73 31.55
CA GLN A 1090 14.39 6.33 30.84
C GLN A 1090 15.35 7.05 31.81
N GLY A 1091 16.64 6.73 31.70
CA GLY A 1091 17.76 7.59 32.14
C GLY A 1091 17.89 7.88 33.63
N ILE A 1092 17.90 6.86 34.49
CA ILE A 1092 18.22 7.05 35.91
C ILE A 1092 19.69 7.46 36.03
N SER A 1093 19.95 8.53 36.79
CA SER A 1093 21.30 9.10 36.93
C SER A 1093 21.83 8.97 38.34
N GLY A 1094 23.13 8.80 38.48
CA GLY A 1094 23.84 8.80 39.75
C GLY A 1094 25.19 9.49 39.62
N ASP A 1095 25.53 10.32 40.61
CA ASP A 1095 26.76 11.09 40.65
C ASP A 1095 27.84 10.36 41.46
N ILE A 1096 29.07 10.40 40.98
CA ILE A 1096 30.24 9.92 41.71
C ILE A 1096 31.47 10.78 41.40
N GLU A 1097 32.21 11.18 42.44
CA GLU A 1097 33.51 11.84 42.26
C GLU A 1097 34.56 10.79 41.88
N LEU A 1098 35.22 10.99 40.74
CA LEU A 1098 36.29 10.10 40.26
C LEU A 1098 37.59 10.87 40.13
N ASN A 1099 38.68 10.23 40.53
CA ASN A 1099 40.03 10.78 40.34
C ASN A 1099 40.53 10.43 38.93
N LYS A 1100 41.60 11.09 38.48
CA LYS A 1100 42.29 10.65 37.26
C LYS A 1100 42.83 9.23 37.45
N GLY A 1101 42.51 8.31 36.54
CA GLY A 1101 42.97 6.91 36.59
C GLY A 1101 41.91 5.91 36.15
N ARG A 1102 42.21 4.60 36.30
CA ARG A 1102 41.26 3.52 35.99
C ARG A 1102 40.43 3.16 37.22
N HIS A 1103 39.11 3.16 37.04
CA HIS A 1103 38.11 2.81 38.03
C HIS A 1103 37.39 1.53 37.61
N LYS A 1104 36.99 0.69 38.56
CA LYS A 1104 36.16 -0.49 38.24
C LYS A 1104 34.78 -0.04 37.81
N ILE A 1105 34.21 -0.73 36.83
CA ILE A 1105 32.84 -0.55 36.39
C ILE A 1105 32.16 -1.90 36.25
N SER A 1106 30.93 -2.03 36.74
CA SER A 1106 30.08 -3.17 36.44
C SER A 1106 28.62 -2.79 36.28
N VAL A 1107 27.96 -3.43 35.31
CA VAL A 1107 26.54 -3.26 35.01
C VAL A 1107 25.84 -4.60 35.11
N GLU A 1108 24.74 -4.63 35.85
CA GLU A 1108 23.82 -5.76 35.94
C GLU A 1108 22.53 -5.40 35.20
N TYR A 1109 21.98 -6.34 34.45
CA TYR A 1109 20.73 -6.16 33.71
C TYR A 1109 19.99 -7.48 33.56
N TYR A 1110 18.66 -7.45 33.59
CA TYR A 1110 17.82 -8.57 33.16
C TYR A 1110 16.78 -8.09 32.13
N GLN A 1111 16.32 -9.00 31.26
CA GLN A 1111 15.22 -8.80 30.32
C GLN A 1111 14.12 -9.82 30.64
N ALA A 1112 12.92 -9.35 31.00
CA ALA A 1112 11.76 -10.20 31.26
C ALA A 1112 10.81 -10.35 30.07
N GLY A 1113 10.77 -9.43 29.10
CA GLY A 1113 9.92 -9.56 27.90
C GLY A 1113 9.63 -8.22 27.22
N GLY A 1114 9.19 -8.25 25.96
CA GLY A 1114 8.88 -7.03 25.20
C GLY A 1114 10.10 -6.32 24.62
N ALA A 1115 10.02 -5.00 24.42
CA ALA A 1115 11.12 -4.20 23.89
C ALA A 1115 12.35 -4.31 24.82
N ARG A 1116 13.57 -4.38 24.28
CA ARG A 1116 14.82 -4.40 25.06
C ARG A 1116 15.60 -3.12 24.86
N TRP A 1117 16.18 -2.62 25.93
CA TRP A 1117 16.99 -1.41 25.94
C TRP A 1117 17.95 -1.47 27.12
N LEU A 1118 19.22 -1.22 26.88
CA LEU A 1118 20.23 -0.97 27.91
C LEU A 1118 21.25 -0.03 27.30
N GLU A 1119 21.48 1.11 27.93
CA GLU A 1119 22.49 2.08 27.52
C GLU A 1119 23.10 2.79 28.71
N LEU A 1120 24.42 3.02 28.67
CA LEU A 1120 25.13 3.77 29.69
C LEU A 1120 25.81 5.02 29.12
N PHE A 1121 25.45 6.17 29.69
CA PHE A 1121 26.01 7.48 29.40
C PHE A 1121 26.76 8.04 30.60
N PHE A 1122 27.63 9.01 30.34
CA PHE A 1122 28.29 9.79 31.36
C PHE A 1122 28.45 11.25 30.93
N LYS A 1123 28.51 12.16 31.91
CA LYS A 1123 28.87 13.57 31.73
C LYS A 1123 29.73 14.06 32.89
N SER A 1124 30.43 15.16 32.67
CA SER A 1124 31.18 15.89 33.69
C SER A 1124 31.12 17.40 33.38
N ALA A 1125 31.77 18.26 34.17
CA ALA A 1125 31.82 19.69 33.87
C ALA A 1125 32.46 20.01 32.50
N ASN A 1126 33.33 19.13 32.00
CA ASN A 1126 34.05 19.31 30.73
C ASN A 1126 33.66 18.26 29.67
N ILE A 1127 32.68 17.41 29.98
CA ILE A 1127 32.22 16.34 29.09
C ILE A 1127 30.70 16.44 28.98
N GLU A 1128 30.20 16.79 27.79
CA GLU A 1128 28.77 16.70 27.49
C GLU A 1128 28.29 15.24 27.64
N LEU A 1129 27.00 15.05 27.94
CA LEU A 1129 26.41 13.73 28.08
C LEU A 1129 26.60 12.92 26.80
N GLN A 1130 27.33 11.81 26.90
CA GLN A 1130 27.62 10.91 25.78
C GLN A 1130 27.74 9.46 26.28
N GLN A 1131 27.62 8.47 25.39
CA GLN A 1131 27.98 7.10 25.77
C GLN A 1131 29.48 7.03 26.03
N ILE A 1132 29.90 6.15 26.95
CA ILE A 1132 31.33 6.00 27.29
C ILE A 1132 32.10 5.49 26.06
N PRO A 1133 33.10 6.23 25.56
CA PRO A 1133 33.90 5.79 24.42
C PRO A 1133 34.59 4.45 24.69
N GLY A 1134 34.55 3.53 23.73
CA GLY A 1134 35.14 2.19 23.88
C GLY A 1134 36.64 2.18 24.14
N ASN A 1135 37.36 3.23 23.73
CA ASN A 1135 38.78 3.41 24.02
C ASN A 1135 39.07 3.85 25.48
N MET A 1136 38.03 4.20 26.25
CA MET A 1136 38.09 4.43 27.70
C MET A 1136 37.74 3.17 28.51
N LEU A 1137 37.26 2.11 27.85
CA LEU A 1137 36.89 0.85 28.49
C LEU A 1137 38.04 -0.15 28.38
N PHE A 1138 38.36 -0.83 29.47
CA PHE A 1138 39.48 -1.78 29.56
C PHE A 1138 39.04 -3.08 30.22
N SER A 1139 39.54 -4.19 29.70
CA SER A 1139 39.41 -5.48 30.36
C SER A 1139 40.39 -5.51 31.53
N ASP A 1140 40.07 -6.24 32.60
CA ASP A 1140 41.08 -6.56 33.59
C ASP A 1140 42.22 -7.32 32.90
N GLU A 1141 43.46 -6.86 33.06
CA GLU A 1141 44.61 -7.57 32.51
C GLU A 1141 44.54 -9.02 33.01
N LEU A 1142 44.57 -9.98 32.08
CA LEU A 1142 44.98 -11.33 32.43
C LEU A 1142 46.32 -11.18 33.12
N LYS A 1143 46.37 -11.41 34.44
CA LYS A 1143 47.64 -11.72 35.10
C LYS A 1143 48.22 -12.87 34.30
N GLN A 1144 49.30 -12.59 33.56
CA GLN A 1144 50.06 -13.62 32.85
C GLN A 1144 50.48 -14.73 33.81
#